data_AF-A0A374ARW9-F1
#
_entry.id   AF-A0A374ARW9-F1
#
_cell.length_a   1.000
_cell.length_b   1.000
_cell.length_c   1.000
_cell.angle_alpha   90.00
_cell.angle_beta   90.00
_cell.angle_gamma   90.00
#
_symmetry.space_group_name_H-M   'P 1'
#
loop_
_entity.id
_entity.type
_entity.pdbx_description
1 polymer ?
#
loop_
_entity_poly.entity_id
_entity_poly.type
_entity_poly.pdbx_seq_one_letter_code
_entity_poly.pdbx_strand_id
1 'polypeptide(L)'
;MQSVGTLIRRPTITDGWIYTTEKAAALARDGQEVDNISKKVDKAIEAQTLDQLVSNSKFNVDGKLPTSYQSKDELKNVTFYANTAKQGINNRNNLPAGAEQKFAFGNDNAGTGLGKNTWNDPNGVAASLNMTNAGNRAGTSKWGTTFYGPSLRGATFSLGQGVNENGSIKWSEGVNAPPIFSTAKDTLNSDGIDNPNGIQGKTEYLKYSGYGTENSKENYNLQFSRLGGTYTLSGVKNNKGKQVSSKLDKISKNKSSLYSNEFWPMDYASSYGTDGHDLKFGNLNSKDLRNFVGIDGSGAKVSGALPTSDDQNNDHNSYFGMTTYFDFVLQPGYCGPLNYFFYGDDDLLVFLSETTVSEDGTVTVDHTNSVQVADMGGVHSSLGMYVDLWEFIDGAEDIKNSDGEIIATGIPNKDNKKTYRLSVYYTERGASGSSCYMRFTVPFEELATNPITFDQAIQIEKNVKSNSKEDKGVYAFQLDLTTPNGNSMVNQYPYKRYDANGKEISTSNASIVSGTKFFLKDGEKVLISHLPKDTDKDLEKGYGYNVRELGRVDSSSTGYPDNLNPSNVTVIPLTPKDSTTFMTGTIKDGLGQKLTLGVDYGDEFDKNNYVRFINATDPGMLELEKQLSVDTQSTDKDFNFNVYFTKADGTPLNSLSWFKSPTDVESPNWVEQSDIELQDGKGVLSIKAGEKVLIYNLPKGATYTITEAKNTYYGVKEIVTTGSGKINKDEASGKVTGTIIVDENVTEMDQKKPSNTIKYVNAKTETGGLTVTKQVSGTHGDKDKEFHFTVTLDDKTISGKFGDMDFADGVATFTLKHGQRATAVRLPAGIGYTVEETEANQDGYVTTSTADKGTVPENGNVGIKFINHKEVTSEKPSTPDKLDTPDSPKTGDRTNIVLYISLFAISGLLIAILIVLKKKKILENRKRS
;
A
#
# COMPACT_ATOMS: atom_id res chain seq x y z
N MET A 1 -66.21 -30.26 -61.33
CA MET A 1 -64.82 -29.93 -61.73
C MET A 1 -64.65 -28.44 -61.53
N GLN A 2 -63.71 -27.88 -60.77
CA GLN A 2 -62.55 -28.37 -60.03
C GLN A 2 -62.41 -27.48 -58.77
N SER A 3 -61.79 -28.06 -57.76
CA SER A 3 -61.83 -27.68 -56.34
C SER A 3 -61.19 -26.32 -56.01
N VAL A 4 -61.92 -25.55 -55.22
CA VAL A 4 -61.41 -24.47 -54.36
C VAL A 4 -60.42 -25.11 -53.38
N GLY A 5 -59.13 -24.81 -53.52
CA GLY A 5 -58.10 -25.22 -52.58
C GLY A 5 -58.32 -24.51 -51.25
N THR A 6 -58.88 -25.23 -50.27
CA THR A 6 -58.91 -24.83 -48.87
C THR A 6 -57.47 -24.56 -48.44
N LEU A 7 -57.15 -23.31 -48.09
CA LEU A 7 -55.97 -23.00 -47.29
C LEU A 7 -56.16 -23.74 -45.97
N ILE A 8 -55.57 -24.94 -45.85
CA ILE A 8 -55.47 -25.65 -44.59
C ILE A 8 -54.57 -24.77 -43.72
N ARG A 9 -55.16 -23.95 -42.85
CA ARG A 9 -54.48 -23.44 -41.67
C ARG A 9 -53.98 -24.67 -40.93
N ARG A 10 -52.69 -24.98 -41.06
CA ARG A 10 -52.06 -26.00 -40.23
C ARG A 10 -52.31 -25.59 -38.77
N PRO A 11 -52.80 -26.49 -37.91
CA PRO A 11 -53.04 -26.17 -36.51
C PRO A 11 -51.76 -25.57 -35.92
N THR A 12 -51.88 -24.36 -35.39
CA THR A 12 -50.84 -23.71 -34.62
C THR A 12 -50.43 -24.65 -33.51
N ILE A 13 -49.16 -25.05 -33.47
CA ILE A 13 -48.60 -25.65 -32.25
C ILE A 13 -48.90 -24.63 -31.15
N THR A 14 -49.80 -25.01 -30.26
CA THR A 14 -50.28 -24.13 -29.22
C THR A 14 -49.22 -24.15 -28.11
N ASP A 15 -48.56 -23.02 -27.85
CA ASP A 15 -47.66 -22.91 -26.70
C ASP A 15 -48.43 -22.79 -25.40
N GLY A 16 -47.80 -23.23 -24.31
CA GLY A 16 -48.42 -23.25 -22.98
C GLY A 16 -49.30 -24.46 -22.71
N TRP A 17 -49.07 -25.60 -23.40
CA TRP A 17 -49.85 -26.82 -23.20
C TRP A 17 -48.97 -28.02 -22.84
N ILE A 18 -49.49 -28.90 -21.99
CA ILE A 18 -48.94 -30.22 -21.67
C ILE A 18 -49.97 -31.27 -22.04
N TYR A 19 -49.51 -32.45 -22.43
CA TYR A 19 -50.37 -33.55 -22.88
C TYR A 19 -50.47 -34.62 -21.82
N THR A 20 -51.61 -35.28 -21.80
CA THR A 20 -51.95 -36.28 -20.77
C THR A 20 -51.68 -37.72 -21.20
N THR A 21 -51.42 -37.93 -22.50
CA THR A 21 -50.98 -39.21 -23.07
C THR A 21 -49.89 -39.00 -24.11
N GLU A 22 -49.02 -40.01 -24.29
CA GLU A 22 -47.99 -40.02 -25.34
C GLU A 22 -48.59 -39.85 -26.73
N LYS A 23 -49.73 -40.51 -26.99
CA LYS A 23 -50.46 -40.43 -28.25
C LYS A 23 -50.96 -39.01 -28.52
N ALA A 24 -51.51 -38.32 -27.52
CA ALA A 24 -51.95 -36.94 -27.66
C ALA A 24 -50.77 -35.99 -27.98
N ALA A 25 -49.64 -36.17 -27.29
CA ALA A 25 -48.42 -35.42 -27.59
C ALA A 25 -47.88 -35.70 -29.01
N ALA A 26 -47.91 -36.96 -29.47
CA ALA A 26 -47.49 -37.34 -30.82
C ALA A 26 -48.40 -36.75 -31.90
N LEU A 27 -49.73 -36.78 -31.70
CA LEU A 27 -50.69 -36.14 -32.59
C LEU A 27 -50.40 -34.64 -32.73
N ALA A 28 -50.21 -33.95 -31.61
CA ALA A 28 -49.87 -32.52 -31.62
C ALA A 28 -48.52 -32.22 -32.28
N ARG A 29 -47.50 -33.07 -32.06
CA ARG A 29 -46.20 -32.98 -32.71
C ARG A 29 -46.30 -33.04 -34.23
N ASP A 30 -47.20 -33.88 -34.74
CA ASP A 30 -47.46 -34.06 -36.16
C ASP A 30 -48.40 -32.99 -36.73
N GLY A 31 -48.74 -31.98 -35.93
CA GLY A 31 -49.61 -30.87 -36.30
C GLY A 31 -51.09 -31.23 -36.36
N GLN A 32 -51.51 -32.29 -35.66
CA GLN A 32 -52.92 -32.67 -35.54
C GLN A 32 -53.57 -31.98 -34.34
N GLU A 33 -54.87 -31.73 -34.42
CA GLU A 33 -55.63 -31.12 -33.34
C GLU A 33 -55.84 -32.10 -32.18
N VAL A 34 -55.77 -31.59 -30.96
CA VAL A 34 -55.94 -32.35 -29.71
C VAL A 34 -56.89 -31.58 -28.80
N ASP A 35 -57.93 -32.27 -28.32
CA ASP A 35 -58.99 -31.67 -27.50
C ASP A 35 -58.44 -31.10 -26.18
N ASN A 36 -58.83 -29.87 -25.85
CA ASN A 36 -58.54 -29.28 -24.53
C ASN A 36 -59.54 -29.81 -23.49
N ILE A 37 -59.02 -30.43 -22.46
CA ILE A 37 -59.79 -31.12 -21.41
C ILE A 37 -59.83 -30.36 -20.07
N SER A 38 -59.23 -29.17 -19.98
CA SER A 38 -59.09 -28.42 -18.72
C SER A 38 -60.41 -28.26 -17.97
N LYS A 39 -61.49 -27.92 -18.68
CA LYS A 39 -62.84 -27.79 -18.09
C LYS A 39 -63.35 -29.06 -17.40
N LYS A 40 -62.97 -30.25 -17.88
CA LYS A 40 -63.34 -31.52 -17.24
C LYS A 40 -62.53 -31.74 -15.97
N VAL A 41 -61.25 -31.38 -15.99
CA VAL A 41 -60.35 -31.45 -14.84
C VAL A 41 -60.77 -30.46 -13.76
N ASP A 42 -61.08 -29.21 -14.10
CA ASP A 42 -61.52 -28.18 -13.16
C ASP A 42 -62.76 -28.63 -12.39
N LYS A 43 -63.77 -29.16 -13.11
CA LYS A 43 -64.98 -29.72 -12.49
C LYS A 43 -64.67 -30.89 -11.56
N ALA A 44 -63.72 -31.74 -11.91
CA ALA A 44 -63.32 -32.88 -11.08
C ALA A 44 -62.57 -32.43 -9.82
N ILE A 45 -61.72 -31.39 -9.92
CA ILE A 45 -61.05 -30.76 -8.78
C ILE A 45 -62.08 -30.11 -7.85
N GLU A 46 -62.97 -29.27 -8.39
CA GLU A 46 -64.05 -28.61 -7.64
C GLU A 46 -64.95 -29.62 -6.91
N ALA A 47 -65.23 -30.76 -7.55
CA ALA A 47 -66.03 -31.83 -6.98
C ALA A 47 -65.24 -32.82 -6.09
N GLN A 48 -63.92 -32.65 -5.94
CA GLN A 48 -63.02 -33.59 -5.24
C GLN A 48 -63.13 -35.05 -5.75
N THR A 49 -63.36 -35.23 -7.06
CA THR A 49 -63.51 -36.54 -7.74
C THR A 49 -62.39 -36.81 -8.73
N LEU A 50 -61.27 -36.09 -8.60
CA LEU A 50 -60.16 -36.21 -9.54
C LEU A 50 -59.53 -37.61 -9.54
N ASP A 51 -59.47 -38.27 -8.39
CA ASP A 51 -59.02 -39.65 -8.22
C ASP A 51 -59.76 -40.64 -9.13
N GLN A 52 -61.06 -40.42 -9.35
CA GLN A 52 -61.91 -41.20 -10.26
C GLN A 52 -61.54 -40.96 -11.72
N LEU A 53 -61.01 -39.77 -12.05
CA LEU A 53 -60.54 -39.42 -13.39
C LEU A 53 -59.11 -39.93 -13.67
N VAL A 54 -58.27 -40.08 -12.63
CA VAL A 54 -56.83 -40.40 -12.75
C VAL A 54 -56.44 -41.82 -12.31
N SER A 55 -57.41 -42.69 -12.00
CA SER A 55 -57.15 -44.04 -11.50
C SER A 55 -56.26 -44.84 -12.47
N ASN A 56 -55.02 -45.11 -12.03
CA ASN A 56 -53.95 -45.87 -12.70
C ASN A 56 -52.98 -45.09 -13.61
N SER A 57 -52.54 -43.90 -13.20
CA SER A 57 -51.33 -43.20 -13.72
C SER A 57 -51.34 -42.85 -15.22
N LYS A 58 -52.43 -43.17 -15.92
CA LYS A 58 -52.70 -42.75 -17.29
C LYS A 58 -54.02 -42.05 -17.28
N PHE A 59 -53.95 -40.74 -17.37
CA PHE A 59 -55.10 -39.90 -17.63
C PHE A 59 -55.65 -40.33 -19.02
N ASN A 60 -56.64 -41.23 -19.05
CA ASN A 60 -57.09 -41.95 -20.27
C ASN A 60 -57.97 -41.10 -21.20
N VAL A 61 -57.85 -39.78 -21.14
CA VAL A 61 -58.58 -38.84 -22.00
C VAL A 61 -57.54 -38.25 -22.95
N ASP A 62 -57.68 -38.49 -24.26
CA ASP A 62 -56.71 -38.12 -25.31
C ASP A 62 -56.60 -36.57 -25.53
N GLY A 63 -56.30 -35.79 -24.48
CA GLY A 63 -56.36 -34.32 -24.49
C GLY A 63 -55.11 -33.56 -24.03
N LYS A 64 -55.16 -32.23 -24.14
CA LYS A 64 -54.14 -31.28 -23.65
C LYS A 64 -54.67 -30.41 -22.50
N LEU A 65 -53.76 -30.00 -21.61
CA LEU A 65 -53.99 -29.11 -20.47
C LEU A 65 -53.08 -27.88 -20.55
N PRO A 66 -53.49 -26.73 -20.00
CA PRO A 66 -52.58 -25.60 -19.81
C PRO A 66 -51.37 -26.00 -18.96
N THR A 67 -50.19 -25.45 -19.22
CA THR A 67 -48.95 -25.83 -18.51
C THR A 67 -49.03 -25.54 -17.01
N SER A 68 -49.88 -24.62 -16.53
CA SER A 68 -50.06 -24.38 -15.10
C SER A 68 -50.58 -25.57 -14.30
N TYR A 69 -51.22 -26.55 -14.94
CA TYR A 69 -51.77 -27.73 -14.28
C TYR A 69 -50.68 -28.66 -13.73
N GLN A 70 -49.45 -28.56 -14.21
CA GLN A 70 -48.31 -29.30 -13.67
C GLN A 70 -47.99 -28.93 -12.20
N SER A 71 -48.42 -27.74 -11.76
CA SER A 71 -48.18 -27.22 -10.40
C SER A 71 -49.36 -27.48 -9.44
N LYS A 72 -50.41 -28.18 -9.88
CA LYS A 72 -51.58 -28.51 -9.04
C LYS A 72 -51.30 -29.74 -8.20
N ASP A 73 -51.43 -29.61 -6.87
CA ASP A 73 -51.18 -30.70 -5.93
C ASP A 73 -52.03 -31.93 -6.20
N GLU A 74 -53.26 -31.75 -6.69
CA GLU A 74 -54.19 -32.82 -7.04
C GLU A 74 -53.71 -33.61 -8.27
N LEU A 75 -52.88 -33.02 -9.12
CA LEU A 75 -52.33 -33.62 -10.34
C LEU A 75 -50.87 -34.07 -10.22
N LYS A 76 -50.26 -33.98 -9.03
CA LYS A 76 -48.84 -34.28 -8.83
C LYS A 76 -48.40 -35.69 -9.24
N ASN A 77 -49.34 -36.65 -9.27
CA ASN A 77 -49.10 -38.05 -9.64
C ASN A 77 -49.49 -38.37 -11.11
N VAL A 78 -49.82 -37.35 -11.91
CA VAL A 78 -50.17 -37.52 -13.31
C VAL A 78 -48.90 -37.44 -14.16
N THR A 79 -48.78 -38.36 -15.11
CA THR A 79 -47.75 -38.30 -16.14
C THR A 79 -48.11 -37.27 -17.20
N PHE A 80 -47.25 -36.27 -17.38
CA PHE A 80 -47.37 -35.27 -18.43
C PHE A 80 -46.38 -35.54 -19.57
N TYR A 81 -46.78 -35.20 -20.78
CA TYR A 81 -45.98 -35.29 -21.99
C TYR A 81 -45.83 -33.89 -22.61
N ALA A 82 -44.64 -33.54 -23.08
CA ALA A 82 -44.36 -32.29 -23.79
C ALA A 82 -43.64 -32.55 -25.12
N ASN A 83 -43.98 -31.78 -26.16
CA ASN A 83 -43.26 -31.82 -27.43
C ASN A 83 -42.06 -30.87 -27.39
N THR A 84 -40.96 -31.32 -26.78
CA THR A 84 -39.76 -30.49 -26.54
C THR A 84 -39.07 -30.03 -27.83
N ALA A 85 -39.32 -30.67 -28.98
CA ALA A 85 -38.70 -30.31 -30.25
C ALA A 85 -39.33 -29.08 -30.92
N LYS A 86 -40.64 -28.86 -30.74
CA LYS A 86 -41.40 -27.85 -31.50
C LYS A 86 -42.38 -27.01 -30.67
N GLN A 87 -42.51 -27.26 -29.36
CA GLN A 87 -43.32 -26.44 -28.46
C GLN A 87 -42.41 -25.63 -27.55
N GLY A 88 -42.98 -24.60 -26.91
CA GLY A 88 -42.29 -23.92 -25.84
C GLY A 88 -41.19 -23.03 -26.43
N ILE A 89 -40.04 -22.93 -25.76
CA ILE A 89 -38.94 -22.11 -26.26
C ILE A 89 -38.46 -22.55 -27.67
N ASN A 90 -38.62 -23.83 -28.01
CA ASN A 90 -38.27 -24.38 -29.32
C ASN A 90 -39.37 -24.22 -30.38
N ASN A 91 -40.42 -23.44 -30.11
CA ASN A 91 -41.44 -23.18 -31.12
C ASN A 91 -40.82 -22.54 -32.36
N ARG A 92 -41.20 -23.04 -33.55
CA ARG A 92 -40.70 -22.53 -34.83
C ARG A 92 -40.97 -21.04 -35.02
N ASN A 93 -42.02 -20.47 -34.42
CA ASN A 93 -42.28 -19.04 -34.51
C ASN A 93 -41.27 -18.18 -33.73
N ASN A 94 -40.47 -18.79 -32.85
CA ASN A 94 -39.36 -18.11 -32.18
C ASN A 94 -38.11 -18.02 -33.09
N LEU A 95 -38.11 -18.61 -34.28
CA LEU A 95 -37.00 -18.63 -35.23
C LEU A 95 -37.27 -17.72 -36.43
N PRO A 96 -36.22 -17.29 -37.18
CA PRO A 96 -36.39 -16.59 -38.44
C PRO A 96 -37.30 -17.30 -39.43
N ALA A 97 -38.10 -16.52 -40.16
CA ALA A 97 -39.02 -17.07 -41.15
C ALA A 97 -38.26 -17.87 -42.22
N GLY A 98 -38.68 -19.12 -42.44
CA GLY A 98 -38.04 -20.01 -43.41
C GLY A 98 -36.76 -20.71 -42.91
N ALA A 99 -36.26 -20.38 -41.72
CA ALA A 99 -35.11 -21.07 -41.13
C ALA A 99 -35.39 -22.56 -40.90
N GLU A 100 -34.35 -23.37 -41.14
CA GLU A 100 -34.28 -24.76 -40.70
C GLU A 100 -33.83 -24.78 -39.24
N GLN A 101 -34.56 -25.51 -38.39
CA GLN A 101 -34.23 -25.64 -36.97
C GLN A 101 -33.08 -26.63 -36.78
N LYS A 102 -31.91 -26.11 -36.40
CA LYS A 102 -30.71 -26.91 -36.09
C LYS A 102 -30.25 -26.73 -34.64
N PHE A 103 -30.56 -25.61 -34.00
CA PHE A 103 -30.34 -25.35 -32.59
C PHE A 103 -31.61 -25.59 -31.78
N ALA A 104 -31.47 -26.17 -30.59
CA ALA A 104 -32.56 -26.43 -29.67
C ALA A 104 -32.13 -26.13 -28.22
N PHE A 105 -33.06 -25.60 -27.45
CA PHE A 105 -33.01 -25.65 -25.99
C PHE A 105 -33.41 -27.06 -25.56
N GLY A 106 -32.51 -27.75 -24.88
CA GLY A 106 -32.59 -29.19 -24.67
C GLY A 106 -31.68 -29.97 -25.61
N ASN A 107 -31.20 -31.09 -25.11
CA ASN A 107 -30.37 -32.03 -25.86
C ASN A 107 -31.13 -33.33 -26.14
N ASP A 108 -30.46 -34.34 -26.70
CA ASP A 108 -31.08 -35.65 -26.97
C ASP A 108 -31.68 -36.32 -25.72
N ASN A 109 -31.19 -36.02 -24.50
CA ASN A 109 -31.79 -36.55 -23.27
C ASN A 109 -33.14 -35.90 -22.95
N ALA A 110 -33.38 -34.68 -23.42
CA ALA A 110 -34.66 -33.99 -23.35
C ALA A 110 -35.55 -34.27 -24.58
N GLY A 111 -35.08 -35.09 -25.53
CA GLY A 111 -35.89 -35.58 -26.64
C GLY A 111 -36.16 -34.56 -27.73
N THR A 112 -35.26 -33.60 -27.96
CA THR A 112 -35.44 -32.62 -29.06
C THR A 112 -35.41 -33.29 -30.44
N GLY A 113 -34.80 -34.48 -30.56
CA GLY A 113 -34.63 -35.20 -31.83
C GLY A 113 -33.65 -34.52 -32.80
N LEU A 114 -32.98 -33.45 -32.34
CA LEU A 114 -32.05 -32.61 -33.10
C LEU A 114 -30.59 -32.78 -32.62
N GLY A 115 -30.29 -33.65 -31.66
CA GLY A 115 -28.94 -33.80 -31.13
C GLY A 115 -27.93 -34.26 -32.17
N LYS A 116 -28.31 -35.21 -33.02
CA LYS A 116 -27.46 -35.75 -34.11
C LYS A 116 -27.34 -34.83 -35.33
N ASN A 117 -28.10 -33.74 -35.39
CA ASN A 117 -27.99 -32.80 -36.50
C ASN A 117 -26.63 -32.09 -36.43
N THR A 118 -25.99 -31.95 -37.59
CA THR A 118 -24.73 -31.22 -37.71
C THR A 118 -24.93 -29.85 -38.32
N TRP A 119 -24.08 -28.93 -37.88
CA TRP A 119 -23.91 -27.59 -38.41
C TRP A 119 -22.41 -27.39 -38.70
N ASN A 120 -22.09 -26.74 -39.81
CA ASN A 120 -20.69 -26.41 -40.13
C ASN A 120 -20.40 -25.03 -39.56
N ASP A 121 -19.36 -24.93 -38.73
CA ASP A 121 -18.90 -23.64 -38.21
C ASP A 121 -18.36 -22.72 -39.33
N PRO A 122 -18.08 -21.44 -39.04
CA PRO A 122 -17.53 -20.52 -40.04
C PRO A 122 -16.19 -20.97 -40.66
N ASN A 123 -15.49 -21.91 -40.03
CA ASN A 123 -14.26 -22.52 -40.53
C ASN A 123 -14.50 -23.82 -41.32
N GLY A 124 -15.76 -24.19 -41.57
CA GLY A 124 -16.16 -25.38 -42.33
C GLY A 124 -16.13 -26.69 -41.54
N VAL A 125 -16.07 -26.64 -40.21
CA VAL A 125 -15.97 -27.82 -39.34
C VAL A 125 -17.35 -28.27 -38.92
N ALA A 126 -17.72 -29.51 -39.24
CA ALA A 126 -19.00 -30.09 -38.83
C ALA A 126 -19.03 -30.34 -37.31
N ALA A 127 -20.07 -29.83 -36.65
CA ALA A 127 -20.31 -29.93 -35.22
C ALA A 127 -21.79 -30.22 -34.91
N SER A 128 -22.05 -31.01 -33.87
CA SER A 128 -23.39 -31.17 -33.32
C SER A 128 -23.69 -30.08 -32.29
N LEU A 129 -24.77 -29.32 -32.49
CA LEU A 129 -25.15 -28.20 -31.61
C LEU A 129 -25.87 -28.66 -30.33
N ASN A 130 -26.69 -29.71 -30.44
CA ASN A 130 -27.59 -30.18 -29.35
C ASN A 130 -27.20 -31.54 -28.79
N MET A 131 -25.98 -32.00 -29.06
CA MET A 131 -25.37 -33.13 -28.36
C MET A 131 -23.87 -32.93 -28.26
N THR A 132 -23.23 -33.62 -27.33
CA THR A 132 -21.78 -33.49 -27.18
C THR A 132 -21.04 -34.10 -28.36
N ASN A 133 -20.06 -33.37 -28.87
CA ASN A 133 -19.15 -33.83 -29.91
C ASN A 133 -18.13 -34.82 -29.33
N ALA A 134 -18.27 -36.11 -29.66
CA ALA A 134 -17.53 -37.21 -29.03
C ALA A 134 -15.99 -37.09 -29.13
N GLY A 135 -15.47 -36.41 -30.15
CA GLY A 135 -14.04 -36.18 -30.36
C GLY A 135 -13.43 -35.03 -29.54
N ASN A 136 -14.25 -34.24 -28.83
CA ASN A 136 -13.84 -33.01 -28.16
C ASN A 136 -13.99 -33.08 -26.62
N ARG A 137 -14.09 -34.29 -26.05
CA ARG A 137 -14.10 -34.51 -24.60
C ARG A 137 -12.69 -34.86 -24.12
N ALA A 138 -12.29 -34.32 -22.97
CA ALA A 138 -11.09 -34.73 -22.25
C ALA A 138 -11.49 -35.27 -20.86
N GLY A 139 -10.83 -36.34 -20.42
CA GLY A 139 -11.01 -36.92 -19.08
C GLY A 139 -11.84 -38.20 -19.05
N THR A 140 -12.08 -38.75 -17.85
CA THR A 140 -12.78 -40.02 -17.66
C THR A 140 -14.19 -39.77 -17.13
N SER A 141 -15.21 -40.33 -17.80
CA SER A 141 -16.59 -40.23 -17.34
C SER A 141 -16.79 -40.98 -16.02
N LYS A 142 -17.89 -40.67 -15.31
CA LYS A 142 -18.34 -41.45 -14.15
C LYS A 142 -18.64 -42.93 -14.45
N TRP A 143 -18.73 -43.28 -15.73
CA TRP A 143 -18.94 -44.64 -16.23
C TRP A 143 -17.63 -45.32 -16.68
N GLY A 144 -16.47 -44.70 -16.39
CA GLY A 144 -15.15 -45.24 -16.71
C GLY A 144 -14.71 -45.06 -18.16
N THR A 145 -15.43 -44.29 -18.96
CA THR A 145 -15.07 -44.02 -20.36
C THR A 145 -14.08 -42.87 -20.44
N THR A 146 -12.86 -43.14 -20.89
CA THR A 146 -11.82 -42.12 -21.07
C THR A 146 -11.91 -41.47 -22.45
N PHE A 147 -11.93 -40.15 -22.48
CA PHE A 147 -11.92 -39.33 -23.68
C PHE A 147 -10.58 -38.59 -23.79
N TYR A 148 -10.00 -38.62 -24.99
CA TYR A 148 -8.64 -38.11 -25.29
C TYR A 148 -8.68 -36.93 -26.28
N GLY A 149 -9.81 -36.22 -26.35
CA GLY A 149 -10.06 -35.18 -27.33
C GLY A 149 -9.07 -34.01 -27.23
N PRO A 150 -8.43 -33.60 -28.33
CA PRO A 150 -7.38 -32.57 -28.34
C PRO A 150 -7.92 -31.12 -28.46
N SER A 151 -9.21 -30.87 -28.27
CA SER A 151 -9.84 -29.64 -28.76
C SER A 151 -11.01 -29.14 -27.90
N LEU A 152 -10.97 -27.86 -27.52
CA LEU A 152 -12.07 -27.08 -26.94
C LEU A 152 -13.31 -26.97 -27.86
N ARG A 153 -13.20 -27.36 -29.14
CA ARG A 153 -14.29 -27.34 -30.14
C ARG A 153 -15.50 -28.21 -29.77
N GLY A 154 -15.60 -28.81 -28.59
CA GLY A 154 -16.82 -29.49 -28.13
C GLY A 154 -17.80 -28.56 -27.43
N ALA A 155 -17.29 -27.38 -27.07
CA ALA A 155 -17.95 -26.35 -26.30
C ALA A 155 -17.73 -24.94 -26.88
N THR A 156 -16.96 -24.79 -27.96
CA THR A 156 -16.64 -23.49 -28.56
C THR A 156 -16.83 -23.59 -30.08
N PHE A 157 -17.84 -22.93 -30.66
CA PHE A 157 -18.11 -23.03 -32.10
C PHE A 157 -18.52 -21.70 -32.75
N SER A 158 -17.92 -20.59 -32.34
CA SER A 158 -18.22 -19.25 -32.86
C SER A 158 -19.73 -19.01 -33.05
N LEU A 159 -20.54 -19.46 -32.09
CA LEU A 159 -21.99 -19.54 -32.21
C LEU A 159 -22.59 -18.13 -32.29
N GLY A 160 -22.12 -17.23 -31.43
CA GLY A 160 -22.34 -15.80 -31.57
C GLY A 160 -21.26 -15.14 -32.44
N GLN A 161 -21.63 -14.12 -33.20
CA GLN A 161 -20.74 -13.29 -34.01
C GLN A 161 -20.72 -11.83 -33.54
N GLY A 162 -21.51 -11.51 -32.52
CA GLY A 162 -21.62 -10.17 -31.97
C GLY A 162 -22.96 -9.95 -31.29
N VAL A 163 -23.26 -8.68 -31.02
CA VAL A 163 -24.50 -8.24 -30.38
C VAL A 163 -25.21 -7.25 -31.32
N ASN A 164 -26.50 -7.46 -31.55
CA ASN A 164 -27.34 -6.54 -32.34
C ASN A 164 -27.67 -5.26 -31.54
N GLU A 165 -28.10 -4.19 -32.21
CA GLU A 165 -28.48 -2.92 -31.57
C GLU A 165 -29.58 -3.05 -30.51
N ASN A 166 -30.43 -4.09 -30.60
CA ASN A 166 -31.48 -4.36 -29.61
C ASN A 166 -31.00 -5.21 -28.42
N GLY A 167 -29.72 -5.59 -28.37
CA GLY A 167 -29.12 -6.39 -27.30
C GLY A 167 -29.25 -7.91 -27.49
N SER A 168 -29.88 -8.36 -28.58
CA SER A 168 -29.89 -9.79 -28.92
C SER A 168 -28.55 -10.26 -29.47
N ILE A 169 -28.25 -11.55 -29.31
CA ILE A 169 -27.07 -12.17 -29.93
C ILE A 169 -27.25 -12.22 -31.44
N LYS A 170 -26.23 -11.79 -32.16
CA LYS A 170 -26.09 -12.05 -33.60
C LYS A 170 -25.52 -13.45 -33.77
N TRP A 171 -26.38 -14.42 -34.09
CA TRP A 171 -25.96 -15.81 -34.28
C TRP A 171 -25.25 -16.02 -35.61
N SER A 172 -24.33 -16.99 -35.66
CA SER A 172 -23.75 -17.47 -36.91
C SER A 172 -24.80 -18.05 -37.84
N GLU A 173 -24.55 -17.92 -39.15
CA GLU A 173 -25.41 -18.45 -40.19
C GLU A 173 -25.72 -19.94 -39.95
N GLY A 174 -27.01 -20.30 -39.90
CA GLY A 174 -27.44 -21.68 -39.74
C GLY A 174 -27.54 -22.20 -38.29
N VAL A 175 -27.11 -21.42 -37.28
CA VAL A 175 -27.38 -21.75 -35.87
C VAL A 175 -28.87 -21.50 -35.56
N ASN A 176 -29.40 -20.32 -35.92
CA ASN A 176 -30.80 -19.91 -35.77
C ASN A 176 -31.41 -20.29 -34.40
N ALA A 177 -31.23 -19.44 -33.38
CA ALA A 177 -31.77 -19.64 -32.04
C ALA A 177 -32.81 -18.56 -31.65
N PRO A 178 -33.75 -18.88 -30.75
CA PRO A 178 -34.68 -17.92 -30.16
C PRO A 178 -33.99 -16.67 -29.58
N PRO A 179 -34.52 -15.45 -29.81
CA PRO A 179 -33.88 -14.20 -29.40
C PRO A 179 -34.13 -13.87 -27.91
N ILE A 180 -33.82 -14.80 -26.99
CA ILE A 180 -34.17 -14.76 -25.56
C ILE A 180 -33.64 -13.58 -24.73
N PHE A 181 -32.85 -12.72 -25.36
CA PHE A 181 -32.25 -11.52 -24.77
C PHE A 181 -32.74 -10.22 -25.46
N SER A 182 -33.64 -10.30 -26.44
CA SER A 182 -34.25 -9.13 -27.08
C SER A 182 -35.36 -8.53 -26.22
N THR A 183 -35.54 -7.21 -26.26
CA THR A 183 -36.65 -6.51 -25.58
C THR A 183 -37.73 -5.98 -26.53
N ALA A 184 -37.57 -6.14 -27.85
CA ALA A 184 -38.47 -5.60 -28.85
C ALA A 184 -39.67 -6.53 -29.08
N LYS A 185 -40.88 -6.03 -28.82
CA LYS A 185 -42.13 -6.78 -29.06
C LYS A 185 -42.65 -6.68 -30.50
N ASP A 186 -42.24 -5.67 -31.26
CA ASP A 186 -43.00 -5.31 -32.47
C ASP A 186 -42.18 -5.27 -33.77
N THR A 187 -40.84 -5.33 -33.76
CA THR A 187 -40.03 -5.42 -34.99
C THR A 187 -38.52 -5.59 -34.74
N LEU A 188 -37.90 -6.42 -35.60
CA LEU A 188 -36.53 -6.38 -36.14
C LEU A 188 -35.35 -6.99 -35.35
N ASN A 189 -34.80 -8.05 -35.95
CA ASN A 189 -33.38 -8.12 -36.33
C ASN A 189 -33.27 -7.98 -37.86
N SER A 190 -32.10 -7.63 -38.39
CA SER A 190 -31.71 -7.77 -39.82
C SER A 190 -31.89 -9.20 -40.36
N ASP A 191 -32.11 -10.16 -39.47
CA ASP A 191 -32.28 -11.59 -39.74
C ASP A 191 -33.76 -12.00 -39.88
N GLY A 192 -34.71 -11.06 -39.84
CA GLY A 192 -36.10 -11.28 -40.29
C GLY A 192 -37.04 -12.02 -39.31
N ILE A 193 -36.86 -11.88 -38.00
CA ILE A 193 -37.81 -12.41 -37.00
C ILE A 193 -38.86 -11.35 -36.66
N ASP A 194 -40.14 -11.65 -36.92
CA ASP A 194 -41.31 -10.85 -36.53
C ASP A 194 -42.10 -11.64 -35.46
N ASN A 195 -42.11 -11.17 -34.21
CA ASN A 195 -42.81 -11.85 -33.10
C ASN A 195 -43.67 -10.88 -32.28
N PRO A 196 -44.81 -10.41 -32.83
CA PRO A 196 -45.70 -9.42 -32.21
C PRO A 196 -46.33 -9.84 -30.86
N ASN A 197 -46.12 -11.09 -30.42
CA ASN A 197 -46.68 -11.65 -29.19
C ASN A 197 -45.63 -12.00 -28.12
N GLY A 198 -44.34 -11.73 -28.36
CA GLY A 198 -43.23 -12.11 -27.46
C GLY A 198 -42.82 -13.60 -27.58
N ILE A 199 -41.67 -14.00 -27.01
CA ILE A 199 -41.16 -15.37 -27.15
C ILE A 199 -42.16 -16.40 -26.60
N GLN A 200 -42.47 -17.39 -27.43
CA GLN A 200 -43.37 -18.46 -27.08
C GLN A 200 -42.70 -19.44 -26.11
N GLY A 201 -43.45 -19.92 -25.13
CA GLY A 201 -42.97 -20.93 -24.17
C GLY A 201 -42.12 -20.40 -23.02
N LYS A 202 -41.87 -19.09 -22.97
CA LYS A 202 -41.05 -18.49 -21.93
C LYS A 202 -41.50 -17.05 -21.64
N THR A 203 -41.57 -16.72 -20.36
CA THR A 203 -41.60 -15.33 -19.91
C THR A 203 -40.17 -14.80 -19.86
N GLU A 204 -39.90 -13.73 -20.60
CA GLU A 204 -38.63 -13.01 -20.53
C GLU A 204 -38.59 -12.08 -19.30
N TYR A 205 -37.48 -12.10 -18.58
CA TYR A 205 -37.24 -11.31 -17.39
C TYR A 205 -35.93 -10.53 -17.54
N LEU A 206 -35.94 -9.48 -18.37
CA LEU A 206 -34.76 -8.70 -18.74
C LEU A 206 -34.83 -7.30 -18.09
N LYS A 207 -33.88 -6.98 -17.19
CA LYS A 207 -33.96 -5.71 -16.42
C LYS A 207 -33.60 -4.55 -17.32
N TYR A 208 -32.66 -4.88 -18.19
CA TYR A 208 -32.07 -4.11 -19.25
C TYR A 208 -31.82 -5.15 -20.36
N SER A 209 -32.24 -4.91 -21.61
CA SER A 209 -31.37 -5.37 -22.72
C SER A 209 -30.01 -4.68 -22.54
N GLY A 210 -28.99 -4.96 -23.35
CA GLY A 210 -27.74 -4.20 -23.28
C GLY A 210 -27.88 -2.65 -23.30
N TYR A 211 -29.09 -2.10 -23.54
CA TYR A 211 -29.38 -0.72 -23.93
C TYR A 211 -30.56 -0.03 -23.21
N GLY A 212 -30.85 -0.37 -21.95
CA GLY A 212 -31.52 0.60 -21.06
C GLY A 212 -33.05 0.76 -21.16
N THR A 213 -33.79 -0.20 -21.71
CA THR A 213 -35.27 -0.21 -21.59
C THR A 213 -35.74 -1.17 -20.49
N GLU A 214 -36.46 -0.65 -19.49
CA GLU A 214 -37.12 -1.43 -18.44
C GLU A 214 -38.24 -2.28 -19.04
N ASN A 215 -38.05 -3.59 -19.16
CA ASN A 215 -39.12 -4.45 -19.65
C ASN A 215 -39.25 -5.74 -18.81
N SER A 216 -39.80 -5.61 -17.61
CA SER A 216 -40.59 -6.64 -16.89
C SER A 216 -40.87 -6.20 -15.44
N LYS A 217 -42.04 -6.55 -14.90
CA LYS A 217 -42.38 -6.31 -13.47
C LYS A 217 -41.48 -7.08 -12.48
N GLU A 218 -40.73 -8.05 -12.98
CA GLU A 218 -39.90 -8.97 -12.21
C GLU A 218 -38.57 -9.18 -12.95
N ASN A 219 -37.44 -9.20 -12.23
CA ASN A 219 -36.15 -9.38 -12.86
C ASN A 219 -35.13 -10.10 -12.00
N TYR A 220 -34.07 -10.64 -12.61
CA TYR A 220 -33.04 -11.45 -11.97
C TYR A 220 -31.65 -11.03 -12.46
N ASN A 221 -30.77 -10.61 -11.54
CA ASN A 221 -29.41 -10.21 -11.88
C ASN A 221 -28.38 -11.07 -11.15
N LEU A 222 -27.34 -11.47 -11.89
CA LEU A 222 -26.13 -12.03 -11.32
C LEU A 222 -25.52 -11.03 -10.32
N GLN A 223 -24.98 -11.54 -9.21
CA GLN A 223 -24.37 -10.75 -8.14
C GLN A 223 -22.92 -11.17 -8.00
N PHE A 224 -22.01 -10.21 -7.94
CA PHE A 224 -20.59 -10.50 -7.82
C PHE A 224 -20.05 -9.97 -6.50
N SER A 225 -19.41 -10.86 -5.73
CA SER A 225 -18.57 -10.45 -4.61
C SER A 225 -17.27 -9.90 -5.16
N ARG A 226 -16.76 -8.83 -4.54
CA ARG A 226 -15.61 -8.09 -5.05
C ARG A 226 -14.44 -8.15 -4.07
N LEU A 227 -13.25 -8.38 -4.60
CA LEU A 227 -11.97 -8.24 -3.92
C LEU A 227 -10.98 -7.60 -4.90
N GLY A 228 -10.61 -6.33 -4.70
CA GLY A 228 -9.77 -5.60 -5.66
C GLY A 228 -10.52 -5.24 -6.95
N GLY A 229 -9.83 -5.39 -8.08
CA GLY A 229 -10.44 -5.40 -9.43
C GLY A 229 -11.11 -6.73 -9.78
N THR A 230 -11.05 -7.73 -8.90
CA THR A 230 -11.61 -9.06 -9.16
C THR A 230 -13.04 -9.18 -8.64
N TYR A 231 -13.92 -9.60 -9.53
CA TYR A 231 -15.32 -9.88 -9.30
C TYR A 231 -15.54 -11.38 -9.42
N THR A 232 -16.18 -11.99 -8.44
CA THR A 232 -16.51 -13.43 -8.43
C THR A 232 -18.01 -13.59 -8.23
N LEU A 233 -18.65 -14.41 -9.06
CA LEU A 233 -20.08 -14.68 -8.96
C LEU A 233 -20.40 -15.22 -7.56
N SER A 234 -21.34 -14.58 -6.87
CA SER A 234 -21.65 -14.83 -5.46
C SER A 234 -23.11 -15.22 -5.25
N GLY A 235 -24.01 -14.84 -6.16
CA GLY A 235 -25.43 -15.11 -6.04
C GLY A 235 -26.26 -14.52 -7.17
N VAL A 236 -27.58 -14.60 -7.01
CA VAL A 236 -28.58 -13.93 -7.85
C VAL A 236 -29.59 -13.23 -6.95
N LYS A 237 -29.90 -11.96 -7.27
CA LYS A 237 -30.99 -11.20 -6.63
C LYS A 237 -32.05 -10.86 -7.64
N ASN A 238 -33.30 -10.84 -7.18
CA ASN A 238 -34.38 -10.28 -7.98
C ASN A 238 -34.43 -8.74 -7.90
N ASN A 239 -35.22 -8.09 -8.76
CA ASN A 239 -35.40 -6.63 -8.79
C ASN A 239 -36.02 -6.03 -7.52
N LYS A 240 -36.58 -6.85 -6.62
CA LYS A 240 -37.06 -6.44 -5.28
C LYS A 240 -35.98 -6.58 -4.20
N GLY A 241 -34.74 -6.92 -4.58
CA GLY A 241 -33.61 -7.11 -3.67
C GLY A 241 -33.58 -8.45 -2.93
N LYS A 242 -34.53 -9.37 -3.20
CA LYS A 242 -34.57 -10.70 -2.59
C LYS A 242 -33.46 -11.56 -3.19
N GLN A 243 -32.61 -12.14 -2.34
CA GLN A 243 -31.64 -13.16 -2.74
C GLN A 243 -32.38 -14.44 -3.12
N VAL A 244 -32.17 -14.94 -4.34
CA VAL A 244 -32.81 -16.19 -4.84
C VAL A 244 -31.80 -17.30 -5.10
N SER A 245 -30.51 -16.98 -5.20
CA SER A 245 -29.41 -17.95 -5.16
C SER A 245 -28.20 -17.32 -4.49
N SER A 246 -27.38 -18.08 -3.76
CA SER A 246 -26.24 -17.55 -2.98
C SER A 246 -25.11 -18.57 -2.89
N LYS A 247 -23.92 -18.13 -2.47
CA LYS A 247 -22.70 -18.96 -2.32
C LYS A 247 -22.22 -19.58 -3.63
N LEU A 248 -22.44 -18.86 -4.73
CA LEU A 248 -22.06 -19.31 -6.06
C LEU A 248 -20.55 -19.23 -6.31
N ASP A 249 -19.81 -18.61 -5.39
CA ASP A 249 -18.35 -18.54 -5.34
C ASP A 249 -17.72 -19.88 -4.93
N LYS A 250 -18.53 -20.88 -4.60
CA LYS A 250 -18.09 -22.19 -4.09
C LYS A 250 -18.77 -23.31 -4.85
N ILE A 251 -17.98 -24.30 -5.26
CA ILE A 251 -18.47 -25.54 -5.85
C ILE A 251 -18.32 -26.64 -4.80
N SER A 252 -19.39 -27.40 -4.55
CA SER A 252 -19.41 -28.44 -3.53
C SER A 252 -20.06 -29.72 -4.05
N LYS A 253 -19.77 -30.83 -3.39
CA LYS A 253 -20.34 -32.13 -3.77
C LYS A 253 -21.83 -32.17 -3.39
N ASN A 254 -22.70 -32.27 -4.38
CA ASN A 254 -24.16 -32.36 -4.21
C ASN A 254 -24.63 -33.79 -3.92
N LYS A 255 -25.96 -34.00 -3.79
CA LYS A 255 -26.54 -35.33 -3.52
C LYS A 255 -26.28 -36.36 -4.61
N SER A 256 -26.16 -35.93 -5.87
CA SER A 256 -25.73 -36.78 -6.98
C SER A 256 -24.25 -37.16 -6.95
N SER A 257 -23.51 -36.72 -5.94
CA SER A 257 -22.04 -36.82 -5.88
C SER A 257 -21.31 -36.05 -6.99
N LEU A 258 -21.97 -35.07 -7.62
CA LEU A 258 -21.38 -34.15 -8.60
C LEU A 258 -20.92 -32.87 -7.90
N TYR A 259 -19.86 -32.25 -8.41
CA TYR A 259 -19.40 -30.96 -7.92
C TYR A 259 -20.16 -29.86 -8.67
N SER A 260 -21.04 -29.17 -7.96
CA SER A 260 -21.94 -28.14 -8.49
C SER A 260 -22.20 -27.07 -7.43
N ASN A 261 -22.68 -25.91 -7.88
CA ASN A 261 -23.23 -24.87 -7.01
C ASN A 261 -24.76 -24.71 -7.15
N GLU A 262 -25.41 -25.68 -7.82
CA GLU A 262 -26.87 -25.81 -7.96
C GLU A 262 -27.51 -24.50 -8.47
N PHE A 263 -27.02 -24.00 -9.61
CA PHE A 263 -27.38 -22.69 -10.16
C PHE A 263 -28.81 -22.69 -10.78
N TRP A 264 -29.85 -22.71 -9.95
CA TRP A 264 -31.26 -22.73 -10.40
C TRP A 264 -32.04 -21.45 -9.99
N PRO A 265 -31.58 -20.23 -10.33
CA PRO A 265 -32.20 -19.00 -9.85
C PRO A 265 -33.63 -18.78 -10.37
N MET A 266 -33.98 -19.39 -11.51
CA MET A 266 -35.26 -19.22 -12.18
C MET A 266 -36.40 -20.07 -11.62
N ASP A 267 -36.13 -20.90 -10.60
CA ASP A 267 -37.16 -21.59 -9.83
C ASP A 267 -37.99 -20.62 -8.96
N TYR A 268 -37.45 -19.42 -8.72
CA TYR A 268 -38.11 -18.38 -7.95
C TYR A 268 -38.92 -17.39 -8.80
N ALA A 269 -38.87 -17.52 -10.13
CA ALA A 269 -39.61 -16.69 -11.06
C ALA A 269 -41.13 -16.86 -10.86
N SER A 270 -41.91 -15.78 -10.94
CA SER A 270 -43.37 -15.87 -10.81
C SER A 270 -44.03 -16.72 -11.89
N SER A 271 -43.36 -16.92 -13.02
CA SER A 271 -43.82 -17.77 -14.10
C SER A 271 -43.40 -19.23 -13.98
N TYR A 272 -42.69 -19.62 -12.92
CA TYR A 272 -42.27 -20.99 -12.68
C TYR A 272 -43.47 -21.94 -12.59
N GLY A 273 -43.75 -22.65 -13.68
CA GLY A 273 -44.91 -23.54 -13.83
C GLY A 273 -46.24 -22.85 -14.03
N THR A 274 -46.25 -21.66 -14.63
CA THR A 274 -47.49 -21.01 -15.09
C THR A 274 -47.85 -21.43 -16.51
N ASP A 275 -48.98 -20.95 -17.01
CA ASP A 275 -49.35 -21.10 -18.42
C ASP A 275 -48.30 -20.43 -19.32
N GLY A 276 -47.99 -21.05 -20.46
CA GLY A 276 -47.00 -20.53 -21.41
C GLY A 276 -45.54 -20.85 -21.07
N HIS A 277 -45.28 -21.76 -20.12
CA HIS A 277 -43.92 -22.20 -19.74
C HIS A 277 -43.65 -23.66 -20.10
N ASP A 278 -42.39 -23.99 -20.34
CA ASP A 278 -41.93 -25.36 -20.52
C ASP A 278 -42.25 -26.27 -19.30
N LEU A 279 -42.27 -27.58 -19.53
CA LEU A 279 -42.54 -28.58 -18.49
C LEU A 279 -41.41 -28.56 -17.45
N LYS A 280 -41.77 -28.56 -16.17
CA LYS A 280 -40.86 -28.74 -15.03
C LYS A 280 -40.25 -30.13 -15.04
N PHE A 281 -39.00 -30.24 -14.63
CA PHE A 281 -38.25 -31.49 -14.63
C PHE A 281 -37.18 -31.50 -13.54
N GLY A 282 -36.59 -32.66 -13.24
CA GLY A 282 -35.39 -32.76 -12.41
C GLY A 282 -35.57 -33.64 -11.18
N ASN A 283 -36.77 -33.64 -10.58
CA ASN A 283 -37.03 -34.40 -9.37
C ASN A 283 -36.96 -35.91 -9.64
N LEU A 284 -36.05 -36.61 -8.97
CA LEU A 284 -35.83 -38.04 -9.13
C LEU A 284 -37.08 -38.88 -8.82
N ASN A 285 -37.87 -38.47 -7.84
CA ASN A 285 -39.09 -39.18 -7.43
C ASN A 285 -40.25 -38.98 -8.42
N SER A 286 -40.20 -37.93 -9.22
CA SER A 286 -41.24 -37.58 -10.20
C SER A 286 -40.80 -37.77 -11.65
N LYS A 287 -39.59 -38.32 -11.89
CA LYS A 287 -39.00 -38.41 -13.24
C LYS A 287 -39.90 -39.11 -14.25
N ASP A 288 -40.59 -40.17 -13.84
CA ASP A 288 -41.44 -40.98 -14.72
C ASP A 288 -42.81 -40.30 -14.99
N LEU A 289 -43.06 -39.16 -14.33
CA LEU A 289 -44.25 -38.32 -14.50
C LEU A 289 -44.00 -37.12 -15.42
N ARG A 290 -42.77 -36.95 -15.93
CA ARG A 290 -42.38 -35.84 -16.81
C ARG A 290 -41.74 -36.41 -18.06
N ASN A 291 -42.52 -36.55 -19.12
CA ASN A 291 -42.09 -37.19 -20.35
C ASN A 291 -42.01 -36.19 -21.50
N PHE A 292 -41.09 -36.45 -22.43
CA PHE A 292 -41.04 -35.78 -23.72
C PHE A 292 -41.61 -36.68 -24.82
N VAL A 293 -42.06 -36.06 -25.90
CA VAL A 293 -42.31 -36.68 -27.21
C VAL A 293 -41.60 -35.84 -28.28
N GLY A 294 -40.49 -36.36 -28.78
CA GLY A 294 -39.61 -35.72 -29.75
C GLY A 294 -40.00 -36.00 -31.20
N ILE A 295 -39.23 -35.45 -32.14
CA ILE A 295 -39.35 -35.75 -33.58
C ILE A 295 -38.60 -37.03 -33.95
N ASP A 296 -39.05 -37.68 -35.02
CA ASP A 296 -38.41 -38.87 -35.59
C ASP A 296 -37.07 -38.45 -36.25
N GLY A 297 -36.00 -38.42 -35.46
CA GLY A 297 -34.62 -38.23 -35.93
C GLY A 297 -33.97 -39.55 -36.37
N SER A 298 -32.81 -39.48 -37.05
CA SER A 298 -32.05 -40.63 -37.56
C SER A 298 -31.34 -41.48 -36.46
N GLY A 299 -32.03 -41.71 -35.33
CA GLY A 299 -31.67 -42.70 -34.32
C GLY A 299 -31.72 -42.24 -32.86
N ALA A 300 -32.70 -41.44 -32.45
CA ALA A 300 -32.96 -41.09 -31.04
C ALA A 300 -34.29 -41.71 -30.55
N LYS A 301 -34.52 -41.78 -29.23
CA LYS A 301 -35.82 -42.20 -28.68
C LYS A 301 -36.88 -41.14 -29.02
N VAL A 302 -37.98 -41.56 -29.63
CA VAL A 302 -39.11 -40.68 -30.01
C VAL A 302 -39.89 -40.19 -28.78
N SER A 303 -39.81 -40.91 -27.66
CA SER A 303 -40.43 -40.56 -26.39
C SER A 303 -39.62 -41.12 -25.21
N GLY A 304 -39.76 -40.49 -24.05
CA GLY A 304 -39.07 -40.92 -22.83
C GLY A 304 -39.27 -39.96 -21.66
N ALA A 305 -38.73 -40.32 -20.50
CA ALA A 305 -38.67 -39.43 -19.34
C ALA A 305 -37.66 -38.32 -19.56
N LEU A 306 -38.00 -37.11 -19.11
CA LEU A 306 -37.06 -36.01 -18.99
C LEU A 306 -35.95 -36.39 -17.98
N PRO A 307 -34.75 -35.84 -18.14
CA PRO A 307 -33.61 -36.13 -17.26
C PRO A 307 -33.87 -35.70 -15.81
N THR A 308 -33.09 -36.26 -14.89
CA THR A 308 -33.03 -35.83 -13.50
C THR A 308 -31.99 -34.74 -13.33
N SER A 309 -32.23 -33.78 -12.43
CA SER A 309 -31.29 -32.71 -12.11
C SER A 309 -30.18 -33.22 -11.20
N ASP A 310 -29.15 -32.38 -11.03
CA ASP A 310 -27.99 -32.66 -10.22
C ASP A 310 -28.30 -32.61 -8.70
N ASP A 311 -29.33 -31.87 -8.28
CA ASP A 311 -29.82 -31.84 -6.89
C ASP A 311 -30.74 -33.04 -6.53
N GLN A 312 -31.36 -33.66 -7.54
CA GLN A 312 -32.32 -34.77 -7.51
C GLN A 312 -33.63 -34.56 -6.74
N ASN A 313 -33.82 -33.48 -6.00
CA ASN A 313 -34.97 -33.34 -5.08
C ASN A 313 -36.06 -32.43 -5.62
N ASN A 314 -35.70 -31.52 -6.52
CA ASN A 314 -36.58 -30.45 -6.95
C ASN A 314 -36.86 -30.56 -8.46
N ASP A 315 -38.06 -30.14 -8.82
CA ASP A 315 -38.37 -29.82 -10.19
C ASP A 315 -37.84 -28.40 -10.45
N HIS A 316 -37.21 -28.15 -11.59
CA HIS A 316 -36.60 -26.87 -11.96
C HIS A 316 -37.27 -26.27 -13.19
N ASN A 317 -37.05 -24.96 -13.37
CA ASN A 317 -37.46 -24.27 -14.57
C ASN A 317 -36.63 -24.76 -15.76
N SER A 318 -37.31 -25.29 -16.79
CA SER A 318 -36.65 -25.73 -18.02
C SER A 318 -36.26 -24.52 -18.84
N TYR A 319 -34.94 -24.37 -19.04
CA TYR A 319 -34.33 -23.41 -19.96
C TYR A 319 -34.52 -21.95 -19.57
N PHE A 320 -33.41 -21.23 -19.42
CA PHE A 320 -33.48 -19.81 -19.11
C PHE A 320 -32.26 -19.05 -19.62
N GLY A 321 -32.33 -17.73 -19.51
CA GLY A 321 -31.24 -16.85 -19.90
C GLY A 321 -31.08 -15.75 -18.87
N MET A 322 -29.85 -15.37 -18.59
CA MET A 322 -29.47 -14.26 -17.73
C MET A 322 -28.37 -13.45 -18.41
N THR A 323 -28.37 -12.14 -18.20
CA THR A 323 -27.32 -11.26 -18.71
C THR A 323 -26.81 -10.35 -17.61
N THR A 324 -25.58 -9.89 -17.77
CA THR A 324 -24.98 -8.83 -16.97
C THR A 324 -23.92 -8.13 -17.81
N TYR A 325 -23.51 -6.94 -17.42
CA TYR A 325 -22.38 -6.27 -18.04
C TYR A 325 -21.54 -5.53 -17.01
N PHE A 326 -20.30 -5.22 -17.39
CA PHE A 326 -19.35 -4.46 -16.58
C PHE A 326 -18.70 -3.39 -17.46
N ASP A 327 -18.89 -2.14 -17.07
CA ASP A 327 -18.20 -1.01 -17.69
C ASP A 327 -16.88 -0.79 -16.97
N PHE A 328 -15.81 -0.57 -17.72
CA PHE A 328 -14.49 -0.27 -17.18
C PHE A 328 -13.70 0.67 -18.08
N VAL A 329 -12.73 1.34 -17.46
CA VAL A 329 -11.87 2.33 -18.11
C VAL A 329 -10.43 1.83 -18.08
N LEU A 330 -9.76 1.85 -19.22
CA LEU A 330 -8.32 1.67 -19.33
C LEU A 330 -7.67 3.05 -19.48
N GLN A 331 -7.03 3.50 -18.40
CA GLN A 331 -6.24 4.73 -18.41
C GLN A 331 -4.92 4.51 -19.16
N PRO A 332 -4.32 5.57 -19.73
CA PRO A 332 -2.97 5.49 -20.30
C PRO A 332 -1.99 4.98 -19.24
N GLY A 333 -1.14 4.03 -19.60
CA GLY A 333 -0.20 3.38 -18.68
C GLY A 333 -0.76 2.20 -17.89
N TYR A 334 -2.06 1.90 -17.99
CA TYR A 334 -2.63 0.74 -17.31
C TYR A 334 -2.09 -0.56 -17.90
N CYS A 335 -1.49 -1.39 -17.05
CA CYS A 335 -0.95 -2.71 -17.39
C CYS A 335 -1.35 -3.80 -16.37
N GLY A 336 -2.38 -3.51 -15.57
CA GLY A 336 -2.89 -4.44 -14.58
C GLY A 336 -3.59 -5.64 -15.23
N PRO A 337 -3.83 -6.72 -14.47
CA PRO A 337 -4.46 -7.92 -15.02
C PRO A 337 -5.85 -7.63 -15.61
N LEU A 338 -6.13 -8.14 -16.80
CA LEU A 338 -7.46 -8.16 -17.41
C LEU A 338 -7.84 -9.61 -17.73
N ASN A 339 -8.39 -10.32 -16.75
CA ASN A 339 -8.62 -11.76 -16.88
C ASN A 339 -10.11 -12.07 -16.77
N TYR A 340 -10.60 -12.99 -17.60
CA TYR A 340 -11.91 -13.59 -17.47
C TYR A 340 -11.77 -15.10 -17.26
N PHE A 341 -12.48 -15.64 -16.28
CA PHE A 341 -12.53 -17.07 -15.99
C PHE A 341 -13.98 -17.51 -15.83
N PHE A 342 -14.33 -18.59 -16.51
CA PHE A 342 -15.59 -19.28 -16.36
C PHE A 342 -15.35 -20.75 -16.05
N TYR A 343 -16.25 -21.34 -15.27
CA TYR A 343 -16.38 -22.78 -15.14
C TYR A 343 -17.86 -23.15 -15.06
N GLY A 344 -18.33 -23.99 -15.98
CA GLY A 344 -19.74 -24.39 -16.02
C GLY A 344 -20.07 -25.31 -17.20
N ASP A 345 -21.27 -25.89 -17.15
CA ASP A 345 -21.86 -26.79 -18.16
C ASP A 345 -22.86 -26.10 -19.09
N ASP A 346 -23.15 -24.84 -18.83
CA ASP A 346 -24.11 -24.04 -19.58
C ASP A 346 -23.47 -23.18 -20.66
N ASP A 347 -24.34 -22.75 -21.59
CA ASP A 347 -23.99 -21.88 -22.69
C ASP A 347 -23.65 -20.48 -22.16
N LEU A 348 -22.44 -20.02 -22.46
CA LEU A 348 -21.95 -18.72 -22.05
C LEU A 348 -21.29 -18.00 -23.24
N LEU A 349 -21.78 -16.81 -23.54
CA LEU A 349 -21.21 -15.91 -24.56
C LEU A 349 -20.78 -14.62 -23.88
N VAL A 350 -19.53 -14.20 -24.11
CA VAL A 350 -19.03 -12.91 -23.58
C VAL A 350 -18.50 -12.08 -24.73
N PHE A 351 -18.92 -10.82 -24.75
CA PHE A 351 -18.51 -9.83 -25.73
C PHE A 351 -17.88 -8.64 -25.06
N LEU A 352 -16.84 -8.11 -25.67
CA LEU A 352 -16.18 -6.87 -25.30
C LEU A 352 -16.49 -5.82 -26.37
N SER A 353 -17.04 -4.69 -25.96
CA SER A 353 -17.36 -3.58 -26.84
C SER A 353 -16.67 -2.32 -26.36
N GLU A 354 -16.08 -1.55 -27.27
CA GLU A 354 -15.70 -0.18 -26.96
C GLU A 354 -16.94 0.66 -26.63
N THR A 355 -16.75 1.61 -25.72
CA THR A 355 -17.78 2.56 -25.32
C THR A 355 -17.28 3.99 -25.47
N THR A 356 -18.22 4.93 -25.50
CA THR A 356 -18.00 6.34 -25.28
C THR A 356 -18.82 6.79 -24.08
N VAL A 357 -18.31 7.76 -23.33
CA VAL A 357 -18.98 8.29 -22.14
C VAL A 357 -19.15 9.79 -22.35
N SER A 358 -20.40 10.26 -22.33
CA SER A 358 -20.71 11.70 -22.41
C SER A 358 -20.42 12.41 -21.08
N GLU A 359 -20.41 13.75 -21.11
CA GLU A 359 -20.15 14.59 -19.93
C GLU A 359 -21.14 14.33 -18.78
N ASP A 360 -22.36 13.89 -19.07
CA ASP A 360 -23.38 13.53 -18.09
C ASP A 360 -23.26 12.10 -17.53
N GLY A 361 -22.22 11.36 -17.94
CA GLY A 361 -21.97 9.98 -17.51
C GLY A 361 -22.74 8.91 -18.29
N THR A 362 -23.48 9.29 -19.35
CA THR A 362 -24.17 8.31 -20.19
C THR A 362 -23.16 7.49 -21.00
N VAL A 363 -23.24 6.16 -20.88
CA VAL A 363 -22.40 5.21 -21.63
C VAL A 363 -23.09 4.83 -22.93
N THR A 364 -22.49 5.19 -24.06
CA THR A 364 -22.88 4.71 -25.39
C THR A 364 -21.93 3.60 -25.82
N VAL A 365 -22.47 2.48 -26.25
CA VAL A 365 -21.69 1.30 -26.63
C VAL A 365 -21.67 1.19 -28.15
N ASP A 366 -20.52 0.89 -28.76
CA ASP A 366 -20.44 0.63 -30.19
C ASP A 366 -20.83 -0.83 -30.51
N HIS A 367 -21.99 -1.01 -31.15
CA HIS A 367 -22.52 -2.33 -31.54
C HIS A 367 -21.94 -2.87 -32.83
N THR A 368 -21.32 -2.01 -33.62
CA THR A 368 -20.76 -2.42 -34.91
C THR A 368 -19.41 -3.11 -34.74
N ASN A 369 -18.74 -2.90 -33.60
CA ASN A 369 -17.39 -3.39 -33.31
C ASN A 369 -17.30 -4.21 -32.01
N SER A 370 -18.32 -5.03 -31.69
CA SER A 370 -18.23 -5.97 -30.56
C SER A 370 -17.32 -7.16 -30.87
N VAL A 371 -16.39 -7.49 -29.98
CA VAL A 371 -15.48 -8.63 -30.10
C VAL A 371 -15.95 -9.77 -29.20
N GLN A 372 -16.05 -10.99 -29.72
CA GLN A 372 -16.34 -12.17 -28.90
C GLN A 372 -15.07 -12.59 -28.14
N VAL A 373 -15.09 -12.49 -26.82
CA VAL A 373 -13.96 -12.87 -25.96
C VAL A 373 -14.11 -14.28 -25.39
N ALA A 374 -15.34 -14.78 -25.35
CA ALA A 374 -15.66 -16.12 -24.87
C ALA A 374 -16.90 -16.66 -25.60
N ASP A 375 -16.81 -17.90 -26.08
CA ASP A 375 -17.94 -18.68 -26.54
C ASP A 375 -17.82 -20.09 -25.99
N MET A 376 -18.56 -20.32 -24.91
CA MET A 376 -18.74 -21.62 -24.31
C MET A 376 -20.18 -22.09 -24.52
N GLY A 377 -20.60 -22.28 -25.76
CA GLY A 377 -21.89 -22.87 -26.08
C GLY A 377 -21.75 -24.29 -26.65
N GLY A 378 -22.75 -25.12 -26.39
CA GLY A 378 -22.67 -26.53 -26.77
C GLY A 378 -23.28 -27.42 -25.71
N VAL A 379 -23.55 -28.67 -26.05
CA VAL A 379 -23.94 -29.64 -25.01
C VAL A 379 -22.67 -30.29 -24.50
N HIS A 380 -22.22 -29.90 -23.31
CA HIS A 380 -20.99 -30.41 -22.69
C HIS A 380 -21.17 -30.64 -21.19
N SER A 381 -20.23 -31.37 -20.59
CA SER A 381 -20.08 -31.37 -19.12
C SER A 381 -19.42 -30.07 -18.65
N SER A 382 -19.40 -29.81 -17.35
CA SER A 382 -18.76 -28.61 -16.83
C SER A 382 -17.29 -28.53 -17.25
N LEU A 383 -16.89 -27.41 -17.83
CA LEU A 383 -15.52 -27.14 -18.24
C LEU A 383 -15.13 -25.70 -17.90
N GLY A 384 -13.83 -25.47 -17.79
CA GLY A 384 -13.29 -24.16 -17.45
C GLY A 384 -12.68 -23.48 -18.68
N MET A 385 -12.83 -22.17 -18.76
CA MET A 385 -12.16 -21.33 -19.74
C MET A 385 -11.51 -20.15 -19.03
N TYR A 386 -10.25 -19.90 -19.38
CA TYR A 386 -9.47 -18.75 -18.94
C TYR A 386 -9.15 -17.91 -20.18
N VAL A 387 -9.47 -16.62 -20.12
CA VAL A 387 -9.30 -15.67 -21.20
C VAL A 387 -8.50 -14.49 -20.67
N ASP A 388 -7.41 -14.16 -21.34
CA ASP A 388 -6.73 -12.88 -21.15
C ASP A 388 -7.41 -11.84 -22.04
N LEU A 389 -8.11 -10.89 -21.44
CA LEU A 389 -8.85 -9.87 -22.18
C LEU A 389 -7.91 -8.91 -22.91
N TRP A 390 -6.62 -8.82 -22.53
CA TRP A 390 -5.65 -7.99 -23.25
C TRP A 390 -5.52 -8.36 -24.73
N GLU A 391 -5.73 -9.62 -25.09
CA GLU A 391 -5.72 -10.09 -26.49
C GLU A 391 -6.82 -9.44 -27.35
N PHE A 392 -7.83 -8.84 -26.72
CA PHE A 392 -9.01 -8.27 -27.37
C PHE A 392 -9.08 -6.74 -27.22
N ILE A 393 -8.07 -6.12 -26.60
CA ILE A 393 -8.00 -4.66 -26.41
C ILE A 393 -7.22 -4.03 -27.57
N ASP A 394 -7.87 -3.15 -28.31
CA ASP A 394 -7.23 -2.36 -29.35
C ASP A 394 -6.26 -1.33 -28.74
N GLY A 395 -5.04 -1.26 -29.27
CA GLY A 395 -3.95 -0.42 -28.75
C GLY A 395 -3.21 -0.98 -27.53
N ALA A 396 -3.44 -2.23 -27.15
CA ALA A 396 -2.61 -2.89 -26.15
C ALA A 396 -1.22 -3.21 -26.74
N GLU A 397 -0.15 -2.88 -26.00
CA GLU A 397 1.22 -3.13 -26.41
C GLU A 397 2.01 -3.89 -25.34
N ASP A 398 3.03 -4.62 -25.78
CA ASP A 398 4.02 -5.23 -24.92
C ASP A 398 4.88 -4.15 -24.24
N ILE A 399 4.78 -4.07 -22.92
CA ILE A 399 5.61 -3.21 -22.09
C ILE A 399 6.91 -3.95 -21.80
N LYS A 400 8.02 -3.35 -22.23
CA LYS A 400 9.36 -3.93 -22.12
C LYS A 400 10.19 -3.22 -21.06
N ASN A 401 11.03 -3.98 -20.35
CA ASN A 401 12.04 -3.41 -19.46
C ASN A 401 13.22 -2.80 -20.26
N SER A 402 14.20 -2.23 -19.56
CA SER A 402 15.40 -1.64 -20.17
C SER A 402 16.23 -2.60 -21.01
N ASP A 403 16.10 -3.91 -20.75
CA ASP A 403 16.80 -4.99 -21.45
C ASP A 403 15.99 -5.52 -22.65
N GLY A 404 14.79 -4.99 -22.89
CA GLY A 404 13.91 -5.36 -24.00
C GLY A 404 13.00 -6.57 -23.72
N GLU A 405 12.99 -7.11 -22.49
CA GLU A 405 12.12 -8.22 -22.11
C GLU A 405 10.70 -7.73 -21.84
N ILE A 406 9.70 -8.45 -22.34
CA ILE A 406 8.28 -8.17 -22.10
C ILE A 406 7.96 -8.51 -20.65
N ILE A 407 7.52 -7.53 -19.87
CA ILE A 407 7.18 -7.69 -18.46
C ILE A 407 5.68 -7.55 -18.18
N ALA A 408 4.94 -6.92 -19.10
CA ALA A 408 3.49 -6.79 -19.05
C ALA A 408 2.93 -6.47 -20.44
N THR A 409 1.61 -6.58 -20.59
CA THR A 409 0.86 -6.00 -21.72
C THR A 409 -0.05 -4.92 -21.15
N GLY A 410 -0.15 -3.78 -21.83
CA GLY A 410 -0.91 -2.65 -21.31
C GLY A 410 -1.19 -1.56 -22.33
N ILE A 411 -1.88 -0.50 -21.91
CA ILE A 411 -2.07 0.72 -22.71
C ILE A 411 -0.82 1.60 -22.57
N PRO A 412 -0.14 1.97 -23.66
CA PRO A 412 1.01 2.87 -23.61
C PRO A 412 0.69 4.23 -22.97
N ASN A 413 1.71 4.87 -22.38
CA ASN A 413 1.65 6.23 -21.80
C ASN A 413 1.55 7.36 -22.86
N LYS A 414 0.88 7.11 -23.98
CA LYS A 414 0.78 8.03 -25.12
C LYS A 414 -0.61 8.02 -25.77
N ASP A 415 -1.42 7.00 -25.51
CA ASP A 415 -2.74 6.85 -26.12
C ASP A 415 -3.82 7.47 -25.26
N ASN A 416 -4.98 7.78 -25.86
CA ASN A 416 -6.12 8.31 -25.14
C ASN A 416 -6.77 7.22 -24.27
N LYS A 417 -7.41 7.63 -23.16
CA LYS A 417 -8.32 6.79 -22.36
C LYS A 417 -9.21 5.95 -23.26
N LYS A 418 -9.23 4.63 -23.02
CA LYS A 418 -10.16 3.70 -23.67
C LYS A 418 -11.22 3.27 -22.67
N THR A 419 -12.47 3.14 -23.11
CA THR A 419 -13.57 2.67 -22.27
C THR A 419 -14.26 1.49 -22.92
N TYR A 420 -14.62 0.51 -22.10
CA TYR A 420 -15.12 -0.78 -22.57
C TYR A 420 -16.30 -1.26 -21.72
N ARG A 421 -17.15 -2.06 -22.35
CA ARG A 421 -18.19 -2.88 -21.72
C ARG A 421 -17.91 -4.35 -21.96
N LEU A 422 -17.76 -5.12 -20.88
CA LEU A 422 -17.76 -6.58 -20.90
C LEU A 422 -19.18 -7.08 -20.69
N SER A 423 -19.83 -7.58 -21.74
CA SER A 423 -21.20 -8.11 -21.71
C SER A 423 -21.19 -9.62 -21.60
N VAL A 424 -21.89 -10.17 -20.61
CA VAL A 424 -21.98 -11.60 -20.33
C VAL A 424 -23.42 -12.06 -20.58
N TYR A 425 -23.58 -13.05 -21.44
CA TYR A 425 -24.83 -13.72 -21.76
C TYR A 425 -24.72 -15.19 -21.33
N TYR A 426 -25.62 -15.63 -20.49
CA TYR A 426 -25.65 -16.98 -19.94
C TYR A 426 -26.99 -17.63 -20.23
N THR A 427 -26.99 -18.89 -20.68
CA THR A 427 -28.22 -19.63 -20.91
C THR A 427 -28.13 -21.05 -20.39
N GLU A 428 -29.08 -21.43 -19.55
CA GLU A 428 -29.34 -22.83 -19.24
C GLU A 428 -30.14 -23.43 -20.40
N ARG A 429 -29.58 -24.45 -21.04
CA ARG A 429 -30.27 -25.16 -22.12
C ARG A 429 -30.11 -26.68 -22.05
N GLY A 430 -29.30 -27.22 -21.15
CA GLY A 430 -29.01 -28.65 -21.07
C GLY A 430 -30.09 -29.45 -20.38
N ALA A 431 -30.86 -28.78 -19.50
CA ALA A 431 -31.90 -29.37 -18.66
C ALA A 431 -31.43 -30.66 -17.98
N SER A 432 -30.27 -30.67 -17.31
CA SER A 432 -29.81 -31.87 -16.57
C SER A 432 -28.92 -31.57 -15.37
N GLY A 433 -28.27 -30.41 -15.33
CA GLY A 433 -27.43 -29.92 -14.24
C GLY A 433 -27.10 -28.47 -14.54
N SER A 434 -26.90 -27.67 -13.49
CA SER A 434 -26.53 -26.27 -13.65
C SER A 434 -25.41 -25.90 -12.67
N SER A 435 -24.20 -25.75 -13.22
CA SER A 435 -23.01 -25.28 -12.53
C SER A 435 -22.51 -24.02 -13.21
N CYS A 436 -22.36 -22.95 -12.45
CA CYS A 436 -21.86 -21.69 -13.01
C CYS A 436 -20.96 -20.97 -12.02
N TYR A 437 -19.69 -20.85 -12.37
CA TYR A 437 -18.71 -20.03 -11.67
C TYR A 437 -18.09 -19.06 -12.65
N MET A 438 -18.21 -17.76 -12.34
CA MET A 438 -17.62 -16.68 -13.14
C MET A 438 -16.70 -15.86 -12.25
N ARG A 439 -15.52 -15.53 -12.76
CA ARG A 439 -14.61 -14.59 -12.12
C ARG A 439 -13.92 -13.75 -13.17
N PHE A 440 -13.95 -12.43 -13.02
CA PHE A 440 -13.23 -11.54 -13.93
C PHE A 440 -12.47 -10.47 -13.16
N THR A 441 -11.39 -9.96 -13.76
CA THR A 441 -10.57 -8.88 -13.22
C THR A 441 -10.56 -7.76 -14.24
N VAL A 442 -11.09 -6.61 -13.85
CA VAL A 442 -11.08 -5.36 -14.63
C VAL A 442 -10.62 -4.22 -13.70
N PRO A 443 -10.01 -3.15 -14.24
CA PRO A 443 -9.57 -2.01 -13.44
C PRO A 443 -10.69 -1.47 -12.57
N PHE A 444 -10.31 -1.06 -11.37
CA PHE A 444 -11.22 -0.37 -10.48
C PHE A 444 -11.46 1.03 -11.03
N GLU A 445 -12.68 1.33 -11.48
CA GLU A 445 -13.37 2.58 -11.11
C GLU A 445 -14.79 2.69 -11.67
N GLU A 446 -15.73 3.07 -10.79
CA GLU A 446 -16.80 4.01 -11.20
C GLU A 446 -16.10 5.23 -11.77
N LEU A 447 -16.58 5.76 -12.90
CA LEU A 447 -16.08 6.93 -13.63
C LEU A 447 -15.53 8.04 -12.69
N ALA A 448 -14.30 7.91 -12.20
CA ALA A 448 -13.65 8.94 -11.41
C ALA A 448 -13.05 9.94 -12.39
N THR A 449 -13.31 11.21 -12.13
CA THR A 449 -13.04 12.32 -13.05
C THR A 449 -11.60 12.79 -13.04
N ASN A 450 -10.75 12.29 -12.14
CA ASN A 450 -9.40 12.78 -11.93
C ASN A 450 -8.34 11.72 -12.28
N PRO A 451 -7.26 12.07 -13.00
CA PRO A 451 -6.21 11.12 -13.35
C PRO A 451 -5.42 10.66 -12.11
N ILE A 452 -5.15 9.36 -12.03
CA ILE A 452 -4.32 8.72 -10.99
C ILE A 452 -3.02 8.22 -11.66
N THR A 453 -1.87 8.44 -11.04
CA THR A 453 -0.57 7.85 -11.45
C THR A 453 -0.18 6.69 -10.54
N PHE A 454 0.60 5.72 -11.04
CA PHE A 454 1.06 4.54 -10.28
C PHE A 454 2.58 4.50 -10.16
N ASP A 455 3.17 5.58 -9.66
CA ASP A 455 4.61 5.80 -9.58
C ASP A 455 5.16 5.88 -8.15
N GLN A 456 4.31 5.66 -7.14
CA GLN A 456 4.74 5.70 -5.74
C GLN A 456 5.29 4.37 -5.25
N ALA A 457 6.07 4.43 -4.17
CA ALA A 457 6.65 3.27 -3.53
C ALA A 457 6.80 3.50 -2.02
N ILE A 458 6.87 2.41 -1.25
CA ILE A 458 7.24 2.40 0.17
C ILE A 458 8.34 1.34 0.41
N GLN A 459 9.35 1.70 1.20
CA GLN A 459 10.41 0.78 1.64
C GLN A 459 10.33 0.55 3.14
N ILE A 460 10.41 -0.71 3.57
CA ILE A 460 10.34 -1.12 4.99
C ILE A 460 11.56 -1.97 5.32
N GLU A 461 12.28 -1.65 6.38
CA GLU A 461 13.52 -2.33 6.79
C GLU A 461 13.48 -2.79 8.25
N LYS A 462 14.09 -3.95 8.53
CA LYS A 462 14.30 -4.48 9.90
C LYS A 462 15.77 -4.44 10.28
N ASN A 463 16.07 -3.96 11.49
CA ASN A 463 17.40 -4.04 12.09
C ASN A 463 17.30 -4.58 13.54
N VAL A 464 18.23 -5.45 13.93
CA VAL A 464 18.29 -6.04 15.27
C VAL A 464 19.66 -5.78 15.90
N LYS A 465 19.70 -4.92 16.92
CA LYS A 465 20.87 -4.63 17.76
C LYS A 465 20.96 -5.62 18.92
N SER A 466 21.29 -6.87 18.57
CA SER A 466 21.55 -7.95 19.51
C SER A 466 22.60 -8.91 18.98
N ASN A 467 23.38 -9.50 19.88
CA ASN A 467 24.26 -10.63 19.57
C ASN A 467 23.60 -11.98 19.83
N SER A 468 22.38 -12.00 20.38
CA SER A 468 21.62 -13.23 20.62
C SER A 468 21.11 -13.81 19.30
N LYS A 469 21.33 -15.11 19.10
CA LYS A 469 20.75 -15.83 17.95
C LYS A 469 19.23 -15.87 17.98
N GLU A 470 18.63 -15.87 19.17
CA GLU A 470 17.18 -15.83 19.34
C GLU A 470 16.60 -14.48 18.91
N ASP A 471 17.33 -13.39 19.19
CA ASP A 471 16.92 -12.04 18.78
C ASP A 471 17.03 -11.83 17.27
N LYS A 472 18.01 -12.46 16.62
CA LYS A 472 18.18 -12.40 15.15
C LYS A 472 17.22 -13.31 14.37
N GLY A 473 16.09 -13.68 14.97
CA GLY A 473 15.03 -14.48 14.33
C GLY A 473 14.24 -13.71 13.26
N VAL A 474 13.09 -14.25 12.89
CA VAL A 474 12.18 -13.65 11.91
C VAL A 474 11.14 -12.77 12.62
N TYR A 475 10.87 -11.59 12.08
CA TYR A 475 9.86 -10.65 12.56
C TYR A 475 8.69 -10.56 11.60
N ALA A 476 7.48 -10.48 12.14
CA ALA A 476 6.23 -10.36 11.39
C ALA A 476 5.76 -8.90 11.34
N PHE A 477 5.35 -8.48 10.16
CA PHE A 477 4.85 -7.14 9.88
C PHE A 477 3.49 -7.20 9.20
N GLN A 478 2.72 -6.12 9.26
CA GLN A 478 1.48 -5.92 8.51
C GLN A 478 1.52 -4.55 7.84
N LEU A 479 1.11 -4.49 6.58
CA LEU A 479 0.96 -3.24 5.82
C LEU A 479 -0.52 -3.02 5.50
N ASP A 480 -1.09 -1.95 6.03
CA ASP A 480 -2.37 -1.43 5.58
C ASP A 480 -2.15 -0.28 4.60
N LEU A 481 -2.95 -0.24 3.55
CA LEU A 481 -2.97 0.78 2.52
C LEU A 481 -4.36 1.40 2.49
N THR A 482 -4.46 2.72 2.38
CA THR A 482 -5.72 3.48 2.44
C THR A 482 -5.86 4.47 1.28
N THR A 483 -7.08 4.61 0.78
CA THR A 483 -7.43 5.66 -0.20
C THR A 483 -7.47 7.05 0.46
N PRO A 484 -7.53 8.16 -0.32
CA PRO A 484 -7.74 9.51 0.20
C PRO A 484 -8.89 9.65 1.20
N ASN A 485 -9.95 8.86 0.99
CA ASN A 485 -11.15 8.83 1.85
C ASN A 485 -10.99 7.93 3.10
N GLY A 486 -9.80 7.36 3.33
CA GLY A 486 -9.52 6.48 4.47
C GLY A 486 -10.02 5.03 4.32
N ASN A 487 -10.49 4.63 3.14
CA ASN A 487 -10.93 3.25 2.91
C ASN A 487 -9.73 2.32 2.65
N SER A 488 -9.76 1.08 3.15
CA SER A 488 -8.71 0.11 2.85
C SER A 488 -8.62 -0.19 1.35
N MET A 489 -7.41 -0.11 0.80
CA MET A 489 -7.13 -0.47 -0.59
C MET A 489 -7.14 -1.99 -0.74
N VAL A 490 -7.71 -2.47 -1.83
CA VAL A 490 -7.97 -3.92 -2.03
C VAL A 490 -7.19 -4.51 -3.21
N ASN A 491 -6.34 -3.70 -3.85
CA ASN A 491 -5.51 -4.12 -4.99
C ASN A 491 -4.24 -4.86 -4.51
N GLN A 492 -3.65 -5.63 -5.42
CA GLN A 492 -2.34 -6.24 -5.25
C GLN A 492 -1.26 -5.31 -5.79
N TYR A 493 -0.20 -5.13 -5.00
CA TYR A 493 0.95 -4.31 -5.36
C TYR A 493 2.21 -5.16 -5.43
N PRO A 494 3.05 -5.00 -6.45
CA PRO A 494 4.32 -5.72 -6.53
C PRO A 494 5.21 -5.34 -5.34
N TYR A 495 5.90 -6.32 -4.79
CA TYR A 495 6.95 -6.07 -3.81
C TYR A 495 8.23 -6.84 -4.12
N LYS A 496 9.36 -6.26 -3.73
CA LYS A 496 10.69 -6.87 -3.80
C LYS A 496 11.27 -6.98 -2.40
N ARG A 497 11.88 -8.12 -2.07
CA ARG A 497 12.64 -8.30 -0.82
C ARG A 497 14.13 -8.33 -1.12
N TYR A 498 14.90 -7.74 -0.22
CA TYR A 498 16.35 -7.70 -0.26
C TYR A 498 16.91 -8.28 1.03
N ASP A 499 18.00 -9.04 0.91
CA ASP A 499 18.77 -9.50 2.05
C ASP A 499 19.59 -8.37 2.69
N ALA A 500 20.28 -8.69 3.79
CA ALA A 500 21.14 -7.75 4.53
C ALA A 500 22.30 -7.17 3.71
N ASN A 501 22.68 -7.81 2.59
CA ASN A 501 23.72 -7.31 1.69
C ASN A 501 23.12 -6.46 0.54
N GLY A 502 21.81 -6.26 0.53
CA GLY A 502 21.10 -5.53 -0.52
C GLY A 502 20.85 -6.36 -1.79
N LYS A 503 21.06 -7.68 -1.76
CA LYS A 503 20.75 -8.57 -2.89
C LYS A 503 19.26 -8.92 -2.87
N GLU A 504 18.61 -8.82 -4.02
CA GLU A 504 17.21 -9.23 -4.19
C GLU A 504 17.04 -10.74 -3.96
N ILE A 505 16.12 -11.12 -3.08
CA ILE A 505 15.82 -12.52 -2.70
C ILE A 505 14.41 -12.98 -3.09
N SER A 506 13.56 -12.07 -3.57
CA SER A 506 12.22 -12.35 -4.08
C SER A 506 12.22 -12.34 -5.62
N THR A 507 11.60 -13.33 -6.26
CA THR A 507 11.40 -13.32 -7.72
C THR A 507 10.26 -12.37 -8.12
N SER A 508 10.29 -11.89 -9.36
CA SER A 508 9.49 -10.82 -10.00
C SER A 508 7.95 -10.87 -9.90
N ASN A 509 7.35 -11.87 -9.25
CA ASN A 509 5.90 -12.10 -9.19
C ASN A 509 5.30 -11.95 -7.78
N ALA A 510 6.07 -11.51 -6.78
CA ALA A 510 5.57 -11.36 -5.43
C ALA A 510 4.70 -10.10 -5.29
N SER A 511 3.48 -10.26 -4.78
CA SER A 511 2.54 -9.17 -4.57
C SER A 511 2.00 -9.13 -3.14
N ILE A 512 1.58 -7.95 -2.69
CA ILE A 512 1.00 -7.72 -1.37
C ILE A 512 -0.34 -7.00 -1.49
N VAL A 513 -1.29 -7.37 -0.64
CA VAL A 513 -2.58 -6.68 -0.46
C VAL A 513 -2.57 -6.02 0.92
N SER A 514 -3.24 -4.87 1.05
CA SER A 514 -3.52 -4.24 2.34
C SER A 514 -4.01 -5.25 3.38
N GLY A 515 -3.48 -5.16 4.60
CA GLY A 515 -3.78 -6.07 5.70
C GLY A 515 -3.00 -7.39 5.69
N THR A 516 -2.22 -7.68 4.66
CA THR A 516 -1.44 -8.94 4.58
C THR A 516 -0.17 -8.87 5.43
N LYS A 517 0.20 -9.98 6.06
CA LYS A 517 1.46 -10.09 6.81
C LYS A 517 2.63 -10.38 5.88
N PHE A 518 3.78 -9.80 6.19
CA PHE A 518 5.07 -10.14 5.59
C PHE A 518 6.15 -10.30 6.66
N PHE A 519 7.31 -10.83 6.27
CA PHE A 519 8.34 -11.27 7.19
C PHE A 519 9.71 -10.72 6.80
N LEU A 520 10.47 -10.23 7.78
CA LEU A 520 11.84 -9.74 7.61
C LEU A 520 12.75 -10.29 8.72
N LYS A 521 14.02 -10.50 8.39
CA LYS A 521 15.12 -10.78 9.33
C LYS A 521 15.98 -9.54 9.55
N ASP A 522 16.92 -9.64 10.48
CA ASP A 522 17.95 -8.61 10.70
C ASP A 522 18.66 -8.21 9.39
N GLY A 523 18.60 -6.91 9.06
CA GLY A 523 19.18 -6.31 7.86
C GLY A 523 18.33 -6.44 6.59
N GLU A 524 17.25 -7.24 6.60
CA GLU A 524 16.39 -7.38 5.43
C GLU A 524 15.46 -6.17 5.24
N LYS A 525 15.08 -5.94 3.98
CA LYS A 525 14.11 -4.90 3.62
C LYS A 525 13.16 -5.34 2.52
N VAL A 526 12.01 -4.67 2.43
CA VAL A 526 11.03 -4.83 1.37
C VAL A 526 10.75 -3.49 0.70
N LEU A 527 10.60 -3.48 -0.63
CA LEU A 527 10.17 -2.35 -1.44
C LEU A 527 8.84 -2.71 -2.09
N ILE A 528 7.76 -2.02 -1.74
CA ILE A 528 6.45 -2.12 -2.38
C ILE A 528 6.33 -0.96 -3.37
N SER A 529 6.06 -1.25 -4.64
CA SER A 529 6.08 -0.26 -5.72
C SER A 529 4.76 -0.19 -6.49
N HIS A 530 4.67 0.77 -7.41
CA HIS A 530 3.47 1.02 -8.23
C HIS A 530 2.23 1.36 -7.40
N LEU A 531 2.43 2.10 -6.31
CA LEU A 531 1.38 2.61 -5.46
C LEU A 531 0.75 3.87 -6.09
N PRO A 532 -0.57 4.09 -5.89
CA PRO A 532 -1.29 5.17 -6.53
C PRO A 532 -0.93 6.54 -5.94
N LYS A 533 -0.98 7.56 -6.79
CA LYS A 533 -0.95 8.98 -6.42
C LYS A 533 -2.05 9.71 -7.16
N ASP A 534 -2.78 10.53 -6.42
CA ASP A 534 -3.73 11.44 -7.02
C ASP A 534 -3.00 12.63 -7.66
N THR A 535 -3.50 13.11 -8.80
CA THR A 535 -2.97 14.31 -9.46
C THR A 535 -3.68 15.59 -9.01
N ASP A 536 -4.79 15.46 -8.28
CA ASP A 536 -5.50 16.58 -7.68
C ASP A 536 -4.69 17.18 -6.53
N LYS A 537 -4.44 18.49 -6.64
CA LYS A 537 -3.67 19.27 -5.66
C LYS A 537 -4.52 19.77 -4.51
N ASP A 538 -5.85 19.70 -4.63
CA ASP A 538 -6.80 20.27 -3.68
C ASP A 538 -7.35 19.23 -2.69
N LEU A 539 -6.88 17.98 -2.74
CA LEU A 539 -7.23 16.94 -1.77
C LEU A 539 -6.70 17.26 -0.37
N GLU A 540 -7.58 17.17 0.64
CA GLU A 540 -7.19 17.31 2.04
C GLU A 540 -6.21 16.21 2.50
N LYS A 541 -6.30 15.01 1.91
CA LYS A 541 -5.43 13.85 2.17
C LYS A 541 -5.19 13.03 0.91
N GLY A 542 -3.95 12.60 0.71
CA GLY A 542 -3.59 11.67 -0.35
C GLY A 542 -3.84 10.20 0.02
N TYR A 543 -3.43 9.30 -0.88
CA TYR A 543 -3.33 7.88 -0.56
C TYR A 543 -2.30 7.65 0.54
N GLY A 544 -2.60 6.73 1.45
CA GLY A 544 -1.83 6.52 2.66
C GLY A 544 -1.53 5.07 2.97
N TYR A 545 -0.72 4.87 3.98
CA TYR A 545 -0.33 3.57 4.49
C TYR A 545 -0.20 3.57 6.01
N ASN A 546 -0.21 2.37 6.61
CA ASN A 546 0.22 2.12 7.97
C ASN A 546 0.98 0.78 8.03
N VAL A 547 2.22 0.78 8.52
CA VAL A 547 3.05 -0.42 8.72
C VAL A 547 3.12 -0.72 10.21
N ARG A 548 2.88 -1.97 10.59
CA ARG A 548 2.98 -2.43 11.99
C ARG A 548 3.94 -3.60 12.13
N GLU A 549 4.82 -3.57 13.12
CA GLU A 549 5.58 -4.74 13.57
C GLU A 549 4.76 -5.48 14.62
N LEU A 550 4.30 -6.68 14.26
CA LEU A 550 3.43 -7.50 15.10
C LEU A 550 4.23 -8.24 16.18
N GLY A 551 5.50 -8.54 15.90
CA GLY A 551 6.45 -9.15 16.82
C GLY A 551 7.26 -10.29 16.22
N ARG A 552 7.87 -11.09 17.09
CA ARG A 552 8.77 -12.19 16.70
C ARG A 552 7.95 -13.39 16.25
N VAL A 553 8.36 -14.05 15.18
CA VAL A 553 7.75 -15.30 14.76
C VAL A 553 8.25 -16.43 15.65
N ASP A 554 7.33 -17.21 16.23
CA ASP A 554 7.70 -18.39 17.00
C ASP A 554 8.41 -19.40 16.10
N SER A 555 9.61 -19.85 16.52
CA SER A 555 10.43 -20.81 15.77
C SER A 555 9.75 -22.17 15.51
N SER A 556 8.69 -22.50 16.25
CA SER A 556 7.84 -23.68 16.02
C SER A 556 6.84 -23.52 14.87
N SER A 557 6.70 -22.32 14.31
CA SER A 557 5.80 -22.05 13.18
C SER A 557 6.18 -22.87 11.95
N THR A 558 5.18 -23.42 11.25
CA THR A 558 5.42 -24.22 10.04
C THR A 558 6.08 -23.39 8.95
N GLY A 559 7.18 -23.90 8.40
CA GLY A 559 7.94 -23.22 7.34
C GLY A 559 8.99 -22.23 7.84
N TYR A 560 9.19 -22.09 9.15
CA TYR A 560 10.27 -21.27 9.70
C TYR A 560 11.66 -21.78 9.24
N PRO A 561 12.62 -20.89 8.90
CA PRO A 561 12.50 -19.43 8.86
C PRO A 561 12.08 -18.85 7.49
N ASP A 562 12.09 -19.64 6.41
CA ASP A 562 12.08 -19.10 5.03
C ASP A 562 10.74 -19.25 4.29
N ASN A 563 9.96 -20.28 4.60
CA ASN A 563 8.75 -20.68 3.89
C ASN A 563 7.48 -20.47 4.75
N LEU A 564 7.41 -19.34 5.44
CA LEU A 564 6.32 -18.99 6.35
C LEU A 564 5.03 -18.64 5.59
N ASN A 565 3.89 -19.16 6.05
CA ASN A 565 2.58 -18.80 5.52
C ASN A 565 1.95 -17.66 6.37
N PRO A 566 1.69 -16.47 5.79
CA PRO A 566 1.11 -15.32 6.49
C PRO A 566 -0.16 -15.61 7.32
N SER A 567 -0.95 -16.63 6.94
CA SER A 567 -2.25 -16.91 7.55
C SER A 567 -2.19 -17.76 8.82
N ASN A 568 -1.12 -18.52 9.08
CA ASN A 568 -1.06 -19.50 10.18
C ASN A 568 0.18 -19.40 11.08
N VAL A 569 1.00 -18.35 10.92
CA VAL A 569 2.14 -18.09 11.81
C VAL A 569 1.71 -17.72 13.23
N THR A 570 2.45 -18.23 14.21
CA THR A 570 2.33 -17.78 15.60
C THR A 570 3.29 -16.63 15.82
N VAL A 571 2.77 -15.48 16.24
CA VAL A 571 3.55 -14.26 16.51
C VAL A 571 3.56 -14.02 18.02
N ILE A 572 4.77 -13.89 18.57
CA ILE A 572 5.03 -13.48 19.95
C ILE A 572 5.11 -11.96 19.94
N PRO A 573 4.13 -11.25 20.55
CA PRO A 573 4.12 -9.78 20.57
C PRO A 573 5.37 -9.22 21.24
N LEU A 574 5.83 -8.07 20.78
CA LEU A 574 6.91 -7.34 21.44
C LEU A 574 6.39 -6.73 22.74
N THR A 575 7.22 -6.78 23.77
CA THR A 575 7.02 -6.05 25.02
C THR A 575 7.92 -4.81 25.05
N PRO A 576 7.73 -3.88 26.00
CA PRO A 576 8.67 -2.76 26.19
C PRO A 576 10.14 -3.19 26.32
N LYS A 577 10.39 -4.44 26.74
CA LYS A 577 11.70 -5.09 26.87
C LYS A 577 12.34 -5.49 25.53
N ASP A 578 11.53 -5.70 24.49
CA ASP A 578 11.95 -6.27 23.20
C ASP A 578 12.31 -5.23 22.14
N SER A 579 12.11 -3.95 22.46
CA SER A 579 12.38 -2.78 21.62
C SER A 579 11.38 -2.50 20.49
N THR A 580 11.44 -1.25 20.01
CA THR A 580 11.09 -0.79 18.65
C THR A 580 11.32 0.72 18.60
N THR A 581 12.37 1.11 17.88
CA THR A 581 12.60 2.50 17.49
C THR A 581 12.28 2.63 16.01
N PHE A 582 11.46 3.62 15.62
CA PHE A 582 11.23 3.94 14.21
C PHE A 582 11.95 5.17 13.75
N MET A 583 12.57 4.99 12.61
CA MET A 583 13.02 6.09 11.80
C MET A 583 12.26 6.03 10.49
N THR A 584 11.78 7.19 10.07
CA THR A 584 11.13 7.34 8.77
C THR A 584 11.86 8.36 7.94
N GLY A 585 11.60 8.36 6.65
CA GLY A 585 12.05 9.39 5.71
C GLY A 585 11.58 9.08 4.31
N THR A 586 12.23 9.65 3.30
CA THR A 586 11.85 9.41 1.90
C THR A 586 12.79 8.39 1.26
N ILE A 587 12.33 7.63 0.27
CA ILE A 587 13.20 6.69 -0.47
C ILE A 587 14.40 7.43 -1.09
N LYS A 588 14.20 8.67 -1.56
CA LYS A 588 15.24 9.49 -2.20
C LYS A 588 16.24 10.05 -1.20
N ASP A 589 15.74 10.58 -0.08
CA ASP A 589 16.56 11.31 0.90
C ASP A 589 17.04 10.39 2.04
N GLY A 590 16.59 9.13 2.06
CA GLY A 590 16.87 8.17 3.11
C GLY A 590 16.05 8.42 4.37
N LEU A 591 16.53 7.90 5.50
CA LEU A 591 15.89 8.15 6.80
C LEU A 591 16.06 9.63 7.19
N GLY A 592 14.96 10.30 7.51
CA GLY A 592 14.88 11.71 7.88
C GLY A 592 13.46 12.19 8.17
N GLN A 593 13.34 13.19 9.04
CA GLN A 593 12.14 13.81 9.61
C GLN A 593 11.32 12.96 10.59
N LYS A 594 11.30 13.43 11.85
CA LYS A 594 10.41 13.02 12.97
C LYS A 594 10.43 11.51 13.31
N LEU A 595 11.37 11.12 14.17
CA LEU A 595 11.29 9.83 14.86
C LEU A 595 9.97 9.72 15.62
N THR A 596 9.21 8.67 15.33
CA THR A 596 8.05 8.26 16.11
C THR A 596 8.43 6.96 16.79
N LEU A 597 8.41 6.92 18.13
CA LEU A 597 8.67 5.68 18.86
C LEU A 597 7.35 4.91 18.96
N GLY A 598 7.34 3.62 18.62
CA GLY A 598 6.09 2.84 18.57
C GLY A 598 6.30 1.43 18.01
N VAL A 599 5.20 0.72 17.69
CA VAL A 599 5.20 -0.52 16.86
C VAL A 599 4.53 -0.32 15.49
N ASP A 600 3.99 0.86 15.22
CA ASP A 600 3.35 1.26 13.99
C ASP A 600 3.80 2.62 13.42
N TYR A 601 3.67 2.79 12.11
CA TYR A 601 3.91 4.05 11.42
C TYR A 601 3.02 4.19 10.19
N GLY A 602 2.33 5.31 10.05
CA GLY A 602 1.53 5.61 8.87
C GLY A 602 1.64 7.05 8.37
N ASP A 603 1.62 7.20 7.04
CA ASP A 603 1.74 8.47 6.33
C ASP A 603 1.19 8.36 4.90
N GLU A 604 1.31 9.43 4.10
CA GLU A 604 1.04 9.43 2.66
C GLU A 604 2.25 8.97 1.84
N PHE A 605 2.00 8.37 0.68
CA PHE A 605 3.07 7.74 -0.12
C PHE A 605 4.15 8.68 -0.66
N ASP A 606 3.87 9.98 -0.80
CA ASP A 606 4.83 10.99 -1.30
C ASP A 606 5.52 11.80 -0.19
N LYS A 607 5.20 11.49 1.07
CA LYS A 607 5.82 12.06 2.27
C LYS A 607 6.90 11.12 2.77
N ASN A 608 6.75 10.60 3.99
CA ASN A 608 7.72 9.66 4.55
C ASN A 608 7.35 8.26 4.07
N ASN A 609 8.06 7.72 3.09
CA ASN A 609 7.79 6.40 2.49
C ASN A 609 8.98 5.42 2.62
N TYR A 610 9.94 5.73 3.48
CA TYR A 610 10.95 4.81 3.97
C TYR A 610 10.72 4.64 5.47
N VAL A 611 10.53 3.41 5.96
CA VAL A 611 10.35 3.10 7.39
C VAL A 611 11.39 2.04 7.82
N ARG A 612 12.10 2.28 8.94
CA ARG A 612 13.02 1.32 9.55
C ARG A 612 12.60 1.00 10.98
N PHE A 613 12.51 -0.29 11.28
CA PHE A 613 12.18 -0.86 12.59
C PHE A 613 13.44 -1.41 13.25
N ILE A 614 13.91 -0.79 14.34
CA ILE A 614 15.12 -1.19 15.07
C ILE A 614 14.74 -1.85 16.40
N ASN A 615 15.12 -3.12 16.60
CA ASN A 615 14.99 -3.81 17.88
C ASN A 615 16.34 -3.96 18.58
N ALA A 616 16.50 -3.30 19.72
CA ALA A 616 17.64 -3.36 20.60
C ALA A 616 17.45 -4.37 21.74
N THR A 617 18.54 -5.01 22.17
CA THR A 617 18.52 -5.94 23.33
C THR A 617 18.14 -5.20 24.61
N ASP A 618 18.70 -4.00 24.78
CA ASP A 618 18.54 -3.19 25.98
C ASP A 618 17.74 -1.92 25.64
N PRO A 619 16.53 -1.72 26.17
CA PRO A 619 15.65 -0.64 25.71
C PRO A 619 16.02 0.76 26.27
N GLY A 620 17.08 0.89 27.07
CA GLY A 620 17.47 2.17 27.68
C GLY A 620 18.00 3.18 26.67
N MET A 621 17.69 4.46 26.90
CA MET A 621 18.06 5.58 26.04
C MET A 621 18.55 6.79 26.84
N LEU A 622 19.46 7.58 26.26
CA LEU A 622 20.01 8.82 26.81
C LEU A 622 20.14 9.86 25.69
N GLU A 623 19.63 11.08 25.92
CA GLU A 623 19.79 12.19 24.97
C GLU A 623 20.83 13.20 25.46
N LEU A 624 21.68 13.66 24.55
CA LEU A 624 22.67 14.72 24.77
C LEU A 624 22.47 15.84 23.73
N GLU A 625 22.36 17.08 24.19
CA GLU A 625 22.23 18.28 23.36
C GLU A 625 23.40 19.23 23.62
N LYS A 626 23.91 19.85 22.55
CA LYS A 626 24.89 20.93 22.64
C LYS A 626 24.34 22.23 22.09
N GLN A 627 24.44 23.30 22.89
CA GLN A 627 24.11 24.66 22.47
C GLN A 627 25.19 25.68 22.84
N LEU A 628 25.09 26.84 22.18
CA LEU A 628 25.77 28.06 22.59
C LEU A 628 24.76 28.99 23.28
N SER A 629 25.24 29.76 24.25
CA SER A 629 24.46 30.84 24.85
C SER A 629 24.13 31.92 23.83
N VAL A 630 23.00 32.61 24.05
CA VAL A 630 22.39 33.56 23.10
C VAL A 630 23.35 34.69 22.69
N ASP A 631 24.29 35.05 23.56
CA ASP A 631 25.30 36.10 23.39
C ASP A 631 26.60 35.62 22.72
N THR A 632 26.70 34.33 22.38
CA THR A 632 27.90 33.73 21.80
C THR A 632 27.80 33.57 20.29
N GLN A 633 28.85 34.00 19.56
CA GLN A 633 28.94 33.82 18.11
C GLN A 633 28.91 32.32 17.74
N SER A 634 28.17 31.98 16.68
CA SER A 634 28.09 30.62 16.16
C SER A 634 29.47 30.08 15.76
N THR A 635 29.63 28.77 15.85
CA THR A 635 30.87 28.08 15.50
C THR A 635 30.56 26.76 14.85
N ASP A 636 31.39 26.36 13.89
CA ASP A 636 31.33 25.05 13.23
C ASP A 636 32.29 24.04 13.87
N LYS A 637 32.90 24.38 15.01
CA LYS A 637 33.82 23.51 15.74
C LYS A 637 33.07 22.43 16.51
N ASP A 638 33.65 21.24 16.53
CA ASP A 638 33.18 20.14 17.36
C ASP A 638 33.51 20.39 18.83
N PHE A 639 32.57 20.00 19.70
CA PHE A 639 32.75 19.85 21.13
C PHE A 639 32.89 18.36 21.45
N ASN A 640 33.98 18.01 22.10
CA ASN A 640 34.31 16.62 22.43
C ASN A 640 33.84 16.30 23.84
N PHE A 641 33.13 15.20 23.99
CA PHE A 641 32.63 14.67 25.25
C PHE A 641 33.33 13.35 25.55
N ASN A 642 34.13 13.33 26.61
CA ASN A 642 34.67 12.09 27.14
C ASN A 642 33.55 11.37 27.88
N VAL A 643 33.24 10.15 27.43
CA VAL A 643 32.18 9.33 28.00
C VAL A 643 32.75 8.11 28.70
N TYR A 644 32.09 7.69 29.78
CA TYR A 644 32.38 6.45 30.47
C TYR A 644 31.07 5.77 30.88
N PHE A 645 30.85 4.55 30.40
CA PHE A 645 29.64 3.78 30.65
C PHE A 645 29.95 2.40 31.25
N THR A 646 29.16 2.01 32.25
CA THR A 646 29.22 0.68 32.87
C THR A 646 27.81 0.11 33.06
N LYS A 647 27.70 -1.22 33.14
CA LYS A 647 26.48 -1.92 33.55
C LYS A 647 26.19 -1.67 35.03
N ALA A 648 25.01 -2.10 35.48
CA ALA A 648 24.59 -1.97 36.88
C ALA A 648 25.54 -2.66 37.88
N ASP A 649 26.24 -3.73 37.47
CA ASP A 649 27.22 -4.45 38.28
C ASP A 649 28.64 -3.81 38.23
N GLY A 650 28.80 -2.71 37.51
CA GLY A 650 30.07 -1.99 37.34
C GLY A 650 30.95 -2.49 36.19
N THR A 651 30.57 -3.54 35.46
CA THR A 651 31.34 -3.96 34.29
C THR A 651 31.28 -2.92 33.16
N PRO A 652 32.39 -2.60 32.48
CA PRO A 652 32.39 -1.62 31.39
C PRO A 652 31.56 -2.06 30.17
N LEU A 653 30.94 -1.11 29.48
CA LEU A 653 30.33 -1.36 28.17
C LEU A 653 31.39 -1.40 27.06
N ASN A 654 31.12 -2.16 26.00
CA ASN A 654 32.05 -2.34 24.88
C ASN A 654 31.79 -1.36 23.72
N SER A 655 30.54 -0.93 23.52
CA SER A 655 30.19 0.01 22.46
C SER A 655 28.96 0.83 22.81
N LEU A 656 28.73 1.91 22.06
CA LEU A 656 27.52 2.74 22.13
C LEU A 656 26.90 2.88 20.74
N SER A 657 25.63 2.48 20.60
CA SER A 657 24.83 2.78 19.41
C SER A 657 24.14 4.13 19.56
N TRP A 658 24.16 4.93 18.50
CA TRP A 658 23.67 6.32 18.59
C TRP A 658 23.14 6.88 17.28
N PHE A 659 22.24 7.86 17.43
CA PHE A 659 21.76 8.73 16.36
C PHE A 659 22.27 10.15 16.57
N LYS A 660 22.47 10.89 15.47
CA LYS A 660 22.93 12.28 15.48
C LYS A 660 21.99 13.16 14.66
N SER A 661 21.67 14.36 15.14
CA SER A 661 20.94 15.36 14.36
C SER A 661 21.89 16.21 13.49
N PRO A 662 21.51 16.69 12.29
CA PRO A 662 22.45 17.28 11.36
C PRO A 662 22.68 18.77 11.60
N THR A 663 21.66 19.56 12.00
CA THR A 663 21.81 21.02 12.14
C THR A 663 20.71 21.80 12.90
N ASP A 664 19.58 21.19 13.32
CA ASP A 664 18.49 21.94 13.97
C ASP A 664 17.95 21.22 15.23
N VAL A 665 17.93 21.96 16.36
CA VAL A 665 17.46 21.51 17.68
C VAL A 665 15.94 21.41 17.73
N GLU A 666 15.22 22.24 16.96
CA GLU A 666 13.76 22.31 16.97
C GLU A 666 13.10 21.22 16.10
N SER A 667 13.84 20.62 15.15
CA SER A 667 13.36 19.52 14.31
C SER A 667 14.52 18.62 13.84
N PRO A 668 15.09 17.79 14.74
CA PRO A 668 16.25 16.99 14.42
C PRO A 668 15.95 15.90 13.38
N ASN A 669 16.65 15.94 12.25
CA ASN A 669 16.74 14.85 11.28
C ASN A 669 17.74 13.79 11.76
N TRP A 670 17.32 12.91 12.66
CA TRP A 670 18.22 11.90 13.22
C TRP A 670 18.79 10.95 12.16
N VAL A 671 20.12 10.80 12.16
CA VAL A 671 20.86 9.89 11.30
C VAL A 671 21.62 8.90 12.17
N GLU A 672 21.43 7.61 11.93
CA GLU A 672 22.17 6.54 12.61
C GLU A 672 23.66 6.65 12.28
N GLN A 673 24.50 6.54 13.30
CA GLN A 673 25.95 6.61 13.18
C GLN A 673 26.56 5.23 13.42
N SER A 674 27.80 5.04 12.97
CA SER A 674 28.58 3.87 13.37
C SER A 674 28.73 3.83 14.89
N ASP A 675 28.63 2.63 15.46
CA ASP A 675 28.79 2.43 16.90
C ASP A 675 30.15 2.97 17.39
N ILE A 676 30.16 3.59 18.57
CA ILE A 676 31.39 4.05 19.22
C ILE A 676 31.97 2.86 19.99
N GLU A 677 33.11 2.35 19.55
CA GLU A 677 33.87 1.35 20.31
C GLU A 677 34.43 1.99 21.59
N LEU A 678 34.17 1.35 22.73
CA LEU A 678 34.60 1.79 24.05
C LEU A 678 35.78 0.95 24.53
N GLN A 679 36.83 1.61 25.02
CA GLN A 679 37.98 0.98 25.65
C GLN A 679 37.81 1.07 27.17
N ASP A 680 37.59 -0.08 27.84
CA ASP A 680 37.29 -0.13 29.28
C ASP A 680 36.11 0.81 29.65
N GLY A 681 35.05 0.77 28.83
CA GLY A 681 33.86 1.61 29.01
C GLY A 681 34.03 3.06 28.60
N LYS A 682 35.22 3.50 28.19
CA LYS A 682 35.53 4.89 27.87
C LYS A 682 35.54 5.14 26.36
N GLY A 683 35.04 6.30 25.96
CA GLY A 683 35.02 6.75 24.56
C GLY A 683 34.96 8.26 24.44
N VAL A 684 34.89 8.74 23.20
CA VAL A 684 34.73 10.17 22.89
C VAL A 684 33.56 10.34 21.91
N LEU A 685 32.68 11.29 22.21
CA LEU A 685 31.58 11.71 21.35
C LEU A 685 31.82 13.16 20.90
N SER A 686 31.71 13.44 19.61
CA SER A 686 31.96 14.78 19.03
C SER A 686 30.71 15.34 18.37
N ILE A 687 30.22 16.47 18.88
CA ILE A 687 29.03 17.17 18.35
C ILE A 687 29.22 18.69 18.31
N LYS A 688 28.59 19.34 17.34
CA LYS A 688 28.60 20.78 17.13
C LYS A 688 27.51 21.48 17.94
N ALA A 689 27.66 22.79 18.06
CA ALA A 689 26.58 23.63 18.58
C ALA A 689 25.32 23.53 17.71
N GLY A 690 24.18 23.27 18.33
CA GLY A 690 22.90 23.05 17.65
C GLY A 690 22.59 21.59 17.36
N GLU A 691 23.50 20.66 17.66
CA GLU A 691 23.27 19.22 17.45
C GLU A 691 22.79 18.50 18.72
N LYS A 692 22.06 17.40 18.50
CA LYS A 692 21.63 16.42 19.48
C LYS A 692 22.15 15.02 19.12
N VAL A 693 22.32 14.21 20.16
CA VAL A 693 22.66 12.79 20.08
C VAL A 693 21.70 11.99 20.94
N LEU A 694 21.18 10.90 20.38
CA LEU A 694 20.38 9.91 21.09
C LEU A 694 21.18 8.61 21.16
N ILE A 695 21.66 8.27 22.34
CA ILE A 695 22.34 7.01 22.63
C ILE A 695 21.27 6.00 23.04
N TYR A 696 21.30 4.82 22.44
CA TYR A 696 20.32 3.76 22.68
C TYR A 696 21.02 2.41 22.87
N ASN A 697 20.23 1.36 23.10
CA ASN A 697 20.74 0.02 23.44
C ASN A 697 21.49 0.00 24.78
N LEU A 698 21.00 0.76 25.78
CA LEU A 698 21.64 0.90 27.09
C LEU A 698 20.97 0.00 28.14
N PRO A 699 21.73 -0.85 28.87
CA PRO A 699 21.17 -1.73 29.89
C PRO A 699 20.45 -0.96 31.01
N LYS A 700 19.37 -1.54 31.54
CA LYS A 700 18.71 -1.05 32.75
C LYS A 700 19.72 -0.95 33.90
N GLY A 701 19.77 0.20 34.56
CA GLY A 701 20.69 0.44 35.67
C GLY A 701 22.14 0.73 35.26
N ALA A 702 22.45 0.79 33.95
CA ALA A 702 23.75 1.24 33.49
C ALA A 702 24.08 2.63 34.05
N THR A 703 25.33 2.85 34.44
CA THR A 703 25.79 4.16 34.90
C THR A 703 26.61 4.83 33.82
N TYR A 704 26.56 6.16 33.81
CA TYR A 704 27.31 6.96 32.85
C TYR A 704 28.00 8.13 33.52
N THR A 705 29.15 8.50 32.98
CA THR A 705 29.84 9.77 33.23
C THR A 705 30.11 10.42 31.88
N ILE A 706 29.71 11.67 31.72
CA ILE A 706 29.95 12.47 30.52
C ILE A 706 30.68 13.74 30.95
N THR A 707 31.81 14.04 30.32
CA THR A 707 32.61 15.22 30.61
C THR A 707 32.97 15.93 29.33
N GLU A 708 32.55 17.18 29.20
CA GLU A 708 32.99 18.00 28.07
C GLU A 708 34.49 18.32 28.21
N ALA A 709 35.27 18.03 27.16
CA ALA A 709 36.67 18.36 27.11
C ALA A 709 36.86 19.89 27.11
N LYS A 710 37.84 20.38 27.88
CA LYS A 710 38.15 21.81 27.93
C LYS A 710 38.48 22.36 26.53
N ASN A 711 37.94 23.52 26.22
CA ASN A 711 38.19 24.24 24.97
C ASN A 711 38.75 25.63 25.28
N THR A 712 39.74 26.08 24.50
CA THR A 712 40.41 27.37 24.69
C THR A 712 39.48 28.58 24.55
N TYR A 713 38.45 28.48 23.71
CA TYR A 713 37.59 29.60 23.30
C TYR A 713 36.18 29.53 23.86
N TYR A 714 35.75 28.35 24.34
CA TYR A 714 34.39 28.11 24.81
C TYR A 714 34.41 27.32 26.11
N GLY A 715 33.65 27.76 27.10
CA GLY A 715 33.51 27.08 28.39
C GLY A 715 32.06 26.70 28.67
N VAL A 716 31.87 25.65 29.47
CA VAL A 716 30.54 25.26 29.96
C VAL A 716 30.01 26.37 30.86
N LYS A 717 28.89 26.98 30.46
CA LYS A 717 28.19 28.03 31.23
C LYS A 717 27.07 27.43 32.07
N GLU A 718 26.37 26.45 31.52
CA GLU A 718 25.22 25.82 32.16
C GLU A 718 25.06 24.38 31.66
N ILE A 719 24.61 23.50 32.55
CA ILE A 719 24.18 22.15 32.19
C ILE A 719 22.71 21.98 32.64
N VAL A 720 21.81 21.76 31.70
CA VAL A 720 20.38 21.49 31.98
C VAL A 720 20.13 20.01 31.87
N THR A 721 19.47 19.41 32.87
CA THR A 721 19.18 17.97 32.88
C THR A 721 17.71 17.73 33.19
N THR A 722 17.07 16.83 32.44
CA THR A 722 15.70 16.36 32.70
C THR A 722 15.68 14.84 32.63
N GLY A 723 14.73 14.17 33.28
CA GLY A 723 14.66 12.71 33.28
C GLY A 723 14.19 12.11 34.59
N SER A 724 14.11 10.79 34.62
CA SER A 724 13.70 10.00 35.78
C SER A 724 14.89 9.41 36.57
N GLY A 725 16.09 9.42 35.99
CA GLY A 725 17.31 8.93 36.61
C GLY A 725 17.86 9.82 37.72
N LYS A 726 18.71 9.25 38.59
CA LYS A 726 19.56 10.06 39.47
C LYS A 726 20.64 10.72 38.61
N ILE A 727 20.66 12.05 38.56
CA ILE A 727 21.65 12.81 37.80
C ILE A 727 22.38 13.76 38.76
N ASN A 728 23.71 13.77 38.71
CA ASN A 728 24.54 14.77 39.37
C ASN A 728 25.35 15.52 38.32
N LYS A 729 25.41 16.86 38.43
CA LYS A 729 26.17 17.73 37.53
C LYS A 729 27.18 18.57 38.30
N ASP A 730 28.32 18.82 37.67
CA ASP A 730 29.37 19.74 38.08
C ASP A 730 29.76 20.60 36.88
N GLU A 731 29.23 21.82 36.84
CA GLU A 731 29.42 22.75 35.72
C GLU A 731 30.88 23.23 35.62
N ALA A 732 31.60 23.31 36.75
CA ALA A 732 32.99 23.78 36.78
C ALA A 732 33.94 22.79 36.10
N SER A 733 33.69 21.49 36.26
CA SER A 733 34.44 20.45 35.55
C SER A 733 33.81 20.00 34.23
N GLY A 734 32.60 20.49 33.90
CA GLY A 734 31.83 20.05 32.74
C GLY A 734 31.33 18.61 32.85
N LYS A 735 31.25 18.05 34.07
CA LYS A 735 30.97 16.64 34.33
C LYS A 735 29.52 16.39 34.72
N VAL A 736 28.90 15.38 34.11
CA VAL A 736 27.59 14.84 34.48
C VAL A 736 27.74 13.35 34.76
N THR A 737 27.07 12.87 35.81
CA THR A 737 26.97 11.44 36.13
C THR A 737 25.50 11.05 36.31
N GLY A 738 25.14 9.84 35.92
CA GLY A 738 23.79 9.35 36.18
C GLY A 738 23.60 7.86 35.94
N THR A 739 22.34 7.45 35.99
CA THR A 739 21.91 6.04 35.82
C THR A 739 20.76 5.96 34.82
N ILE A 740 20.80 4.94 33.95
CA ILE A 740 19.75 4.62 32.99
C ILE A 740 18.61 3.90 33.70
N ILE A 741 17.40 4.45 33.55
CA ILE A 741 16.16 3.84 34.05
C ILE A 741 15.31 3.42 32.86
N VAL A 742 14.69 2.24 32.99
CA VAL A 742 13.69 1.72 32.06
C VAL A 742 12.41 1.56 32.86
N ASP A 743 11.34 2.24 32.44
CA ASP A 743 10.02 2.06 33.04
C ASP A 743 9.39 0.78 32.51
N GLU A 744 9.24 -0.21 33.40
CA GLU A 744 8.69 -1.53 33.08
C GLU A 744 7.17 -1.59 33.15
N ASN A 745 6.51 -0.53 33.65
CA ASN A 745 5.06 -0.46 33.81
C ASN A 745 4.37 0.28 32.65
N VAL A 746 5.13 0.75 31.65
CA VAL A 746 4.58 1.40 30.46
C VAL A 746 3.87 0.36 29.61
N THR A 747 2.55 0.48 29.50
CA THR A 747 1.71 -0.38 28.65
C THR A 747 1.58 0.14 27.22
N GLU A 748 1.92 1.41 26.97
CA GLU A 748 1.80 2.08 25.67
C GLU A 748 3.18 2.37 25.05
N MET A 749 3.41 1.91 23.82
CA MET A 749 4.72 2.02 23.15
C MET A 749 5.14 3.47 22.86
N ASP A 750 4.17 4.35 22.74
CA ASP A 750 4.23 5.74 22.30
C ASP A 750 4.82 6.68 23.38
N GLN A 751 5.04 6.15 24.60
CA GLN A 751 5.55 6.90 25.75
C GLN A 751 7.03 6.64 26.05
N LYS A 752 7.73 5.83 25.26
CA LYS A 752 9.18 5.64 25.41
C LYS A 752 9.88 6.99 25.20
N LYS A 753 10.58 7.48 26.22
CA LYS A 753 11.39 8.70 26.17
C LYS A 753 12.80 8.38 26.65
N PRO A 754 13.81 9.17 26.26
CA PRO A 754 15.12 9.08 26.87
C PRO A 754 15.00 9.09 28.40
N SER A 755 15.71 8.17 29.06
CA SER A 755 15.68 8.07 30.53
C SER A 755 16.11 9.38 31.17
N ASN A 756 17.11 10.02 30.55
CA ASN A 756 17.61 11.34 30.87
C ASN A 756 17.90 12.11 29.56
N THR A 757 17.74 13.42 29.60
CA THR A 757 18.19 14.38 28.58
C THR A 757 19.18 15.33 29.25
N ILE A 758 20.35 15.51 28.64
CA ILE A 758 21.43 16.37 29.13
C ILE A 758 21.72 17.43 28.07
N LYS A 759 21.68 18.71 28.45
CA LYS A 759 21.95 19.83 27.57
C LYS A 759 23.12 20.64 28.10
N TYR A 760 24.20 20.70 27.34
CA TYR A 760 25.34 21.56 27.60
C TYR A 760 25.18 22.90 26.87
N VAL A 761 25.25 24.01 27.61
CA VAL A 761 25.25 25.36 27.05
C VAL A 761 26.61 25.99 27.29
N ASN A 762 27.31 26.33 26.20
CA ASN A 762 28.60 27.01 26.29
C ASN A 762 28.51 28.50 26.00
N ALA A 763 29.39 29.26 26.63
CA ALA A 763 29.66 30.63 26.27
C ALA A 763 31.10 30.78 25.78
N LYS A 764 31.36 31.89 25.09
CA LYS A 764 32.73 32.29 24.77
C LYS A 764 33.52 32.52 26.05
N THR A 765 34.71 31.95 26.12
CA THR A 765 35.66 32.24 27.21
C THR A 765 36.33 33.59 26.93
N GLU A 766 36.35 34.45 27.93
CA GLU A 766 37.05 35.73 27.85
C GLU A 766 38.57 35.51 27.74
N THR A 767 39.26 36.35 26.95
CA THR A 767 40.68 36.18 26.66
C THR A 767 41.47 37.47 26.92
N GLY A 768 42.77 37.34 27.15
CA GLY A 768 43.71 38.44 27.29
C GLY A 768 45.09 38.11 26.69
N GLY A 769 46.09 38.89 27.07
CA GLY A 769 47.47 38.71 26.64
C GLY A 769 48.49 39.13 27.68
N LEU A 770 49.76 38.80 27.41
CA LEU A 770 50.91 39.29 28.15
C LEU A 770 52.06 39.60 27.19
N THR A 771 52.84 40.63 27.49
CA THR A 771 54.02 41.02 26.70
C THR A 771 55.25 41.09 27.60
N VAL A 772 56.29 40.33 27.29
CA VAL A 772 57.60 40.43 27.97
C VAL A 772 58.50 41.35 27.16
N THR A 773 59.04 42.39 27.79
CA THR A 773 59.95 43.36 27.16
C THR A 773 61.30 43.38 27.87
N LYS A 774 62.38 43.36 27.08
CA LYS A 774 63.75 43.43 27.60
C LYS A 774 64.36 44.81 27.41
N GLN A 775 64.89 45.37 28.48
CA GLN A 775 65.76 46.54 28.46
C GLN A 775 67.13 46.19 29.07
N VAL A 776 68.18 46.71 28.45
CA VAL A 776 69.56 46.65 28.95
C VAL A 776 70.04 48.07 29.14
N SER A 777 70.60 48.39 30.30
CA SER A 777 71.03 49.74 30.68
C SER A 777 72.41 49.71 31.35
N GLY A 778 72.95 50.90 31.58
CA GLY A 778 74.27 51.10 32.18
C GLY A 778 75.40 51.14 31.15
N THR A 779 76.55 51.72 31.53
CA THR A 779 77.65 52.01 30.59
C THR A 779 78.27 50.76 29.95
N HIS A 780 78.13 49.60 30.57
CA HIS A 780 78.72 48.32 30.13
C HIS A 780 77.66 47.27 29.81
N GLY A 781 76.40 47.68 29.63
CA GLY A 781 75.33 46.81 29.16
C GLY A 781 75.50 46.45 27.69
N ASP A 782 75.76 45.18 27.42
CA ASP A 782 75.75 44.58 26.08
C ASP A 782 74.33 44.53 25.55
N LYS A 783 74.05 45.39 24.56
CA LYS A 783 72.73 45.50 23.93
C LYS A 783 72.46 44.40 22.90
N ASP A 784 73.50 43.74 22.40
CA ASP A 784 73.39 42.66 21.42
C ASP A 784 73.30 41.28 22.09
N LYS A 785 73.60 41.20 23.39
CA LYS A 785 73.43 39.99 24.20
C LYS A 785 71.97 39.51 24.19
N GLU A 786 71.86 38.21 23.98
CA GLU A 786 70.64 37.43 24.05
C GLU A 786 70.38 36.98 25.50
N PHE A 787 69.16 37.25 26.00
CA PHE A 787 68.69 36.82 27.34
C PHE A 787 67.54 35.84 27.19
N HIS A 788 67.53 34.78 27.98
CA HIS A 788 66.58 33.67 27.85
C HIS A 788 65.46 33.78 28.89
N PHE A 789 64.23 33.79 28.40
CA PHE A 789 63.02 33.91 29.21
C PHE A 789 62.20 32.62 29.19
N THR A 790 61.61 32.30 30.35
CA THR A 790 60.62 31.23 30.50
C THR A 790 59.34 31.81 31.06
N VAL A 791 58.23 31.68 30.33
CA VAL A 791 56.88 32.00 30.78
C VAL A 791 56.17 30.71 31.16
N THR A 792 55.65 30.65 32.37
CA THR A 792 54.95 29.50 32.94
C THR A 792 53.53 29.90 33.32
N LEU A 793 52.52 29.25 32.74
CA LEU A 793 51.11 29.40 33.08
C LEU A 793 50.70 28.40 34.18
N ASP A 794 49.72 28.76 35.00
CA ASP A 794 49.15 27.89 36.03
C ASP A 794 48.35 26.72 35.40
N ASP A 795 47.70 26.95 34.26
CA ASP A 795 47.04 25.88 33.49
C ASP A 795 48.03 25.20 32.55
N LYS A 796 48.50 24.02 32.97
CA LYS A 796 49.44 23.17 32.22
C LYS A 796 48.84 22.52 30.98
N THR A 797 47.54 22.64 30.75
CA THR A 797 46.90 22.08 29.55
C THR A 797 47.05 22.98 28.31
N ILE A 798 47.58 24.19 28.48
CA ILE A 798 47.77 25.14 27.38
C ILE A 798 49.03 24.82 26.60
N SER A 799 48.85 24.42 25.35
CA SER A 799 49.94 24.16 24.41
C SER A 799 49.65 24.79 23.04
N GLY A 800 50.70 25.07 22.28
CA GLY A 800 50.68 25.69 20.95
C GLY A 800 51.03 27.18 20.95
N LYS A 801 50.92 27.78 19.77
CA LYS A 801 51.37 29.15 19.51
C LYS A 801 50.33 30.21 19.87
N PHE A 802 50.67 31.06 20.83
CA PHE A 802 49.92 32.25 21.25
C PHE A 802 50.77 33.48 20.94
N GLY A 803 50.52 34.12 19.80
CA GLY A 803 51.32 35.25 19.33
C GLY A 803 52.77 34.83 19.01
N ASP A 804 53.72 35.47 19.69
CA ASP A 804 55.15 35.21 19.56
C ASP A 804 55.63 34.01 20.40
N MET A 805 54.79 33.50 21.30
CA MET A 805 55.15 32.47 22.27
C MET A 805 54.56 31.12 21.86
N ASP A 806 55.37 30.07 21.90
CA ASP A 806 54.93 28.68 21.71
C ASP A 806 54.96 27.98 23.06
N PHE A 807 53.79 27.59 23.55
CA PHE A 807 53.64 26.92 24.84
C PHE A 807 53.66 25.40 24.66
N ALA A 808 54.39 24.71 25.52
CA ALA A 808 54.31 23.27 25.73
C ALA A 808 54.03 23.03 27.21
N ASP A 809 52.89 22.40 27.50
CA ASP A 809 52.43 22.09 28.86
C ASP A 809 52.39 23.32 29.78
N GLY A 810 51.90 24.44 29.23
CA GLY A 810 51.83 25.73 29.90
C GLY A 810 53.17 26.45 30.04
N VAL A 811 54.24 26.01 29.35
CA VAL A 811 55.58 26.62 29.41
C VAL A 811 56.02 27.10 28.03
N ALA A 812 56.42 28.36 27.91
CA ALA A 812 57.02 28.92 26.70
C ALA A 812 58.41 29.49 26.98
N THR A 813 59.38 29.17 26.13
CA THR A 813 60.75 29.69 26.23
C THR A 813 61.10 30.50 24.99
N PHE A 814 61.75 31.66 25.17
CA PHE A 814 62.19 32.50 24.06
C PHE A 814 63.34 33.41 24.49
N THR A 815 63.98 34.04 23.50
CA THR A 815 65.16 34.89 23.69
C THR A 815 64.85 36.33 23.28
N LEU A 816 65.28 37.31 24.09
CA LEU A 816 65.16 38.74 23.77
C LEU A 816 66.50 39.47 23.93
N LYS A 817 66.83 40.32 22.96
CA LYS A 817 67.88 41.34 23.04
C LYS A 817 67.34 42.67 23.60
N HIS A 818 68.22 43.63 23.81
CA HIS A 818 67.83 44.99 24.20
C HIS A 818 66.74 45.57 23.28
N GLY A 819 65.65 46.06 23.86
CA GLY A 819 64.56 46.72 23.14
C GLY A 819 63.57 45.75 22.46
N GLN A 820 63.82 44.44 22.50
CA GLN A 820 62.93 43.44 21.95
C GLN A 820 61.80 43.08 22.93
N ARG A 821 60.73 42.53 22.37
CA ARG A 821 59.56 42.03 23.11
C ARG A 821 59.01 40.77 22.46
N ALA A 822 58.36 39.94 23.27
CA ALA A 822 57.53 38.83 22.83
C ALA A 822 56.13 38.98 23.44
N THR A 823 55.08 38.78 22.65
CA THR A 823 53.68 38.94 23.08
C THR A 823 52.91 37.65 22.90
N ALA A 824 52.27 37.18 23.97
CA ALA A 824 51.22 36.18 23.89
C ALA A 824 49.84 36.83 23.85
N VAL A 825 49.02 36.42 22.88
CA VAL A 825 47.66 36.93 22.67
C VAL A 825 46.66 35.78 22.74
N ARG A 826 45.42 36.09 23.15
CA ARG A 826 44.30 35.14 23.25
C ARG A 826 44.54 34.02 24.28
N LEU A 827 45.29 34.32 25.34
CA LEU A 827 45.35 33.44 26.50
C LEU A 827 44.02 33.55 27.28
N PRO A 828 43.49 32.48 27.89
CA PRO A 828 42.29 32.60 28.71
C PRO A 828 42.49 33.59 29.85
N ALA A 829 41.51 34.48 30.03
CA ALA A 829 41.56 35.50 31.08
C ALA A 829 41.52 34.86 32.47
N GLY A 830 42.18 35.50 33.44
CA GLY A 830 42.25 35.05 34.83
C GLY A 830 43.30 33.98 35.12
N ILE A 831 43.95 33.38 34.11
CA ILE A 831 45.01 32.38 34.31
C ILE A 831 46.25 33.06 34.92
N GLY A 832 46.79 32.45 35.98
CA GLY A 832 48.04 32.89 36.59
C GLY A 832 49.25 32.60 35.70
N TYR A 833 50.24 33.48 35.74
CA TYR A 833 51.50 33.35 35.01
C TYR A 833 52.69 33.73 35.90
N THR A 834 53.85 33.16 35.56
CA THR A 834 55.18 33.52 36.09
C THR A 834 56.17 33.64 34.92
N VAL A 835 57.02 34.67 34.94
CA VAL A 835 58.07 34.91 33.95
C VAL A 835 59.42 34.93 34.65
N GLU A 836 60.37 34.17 34.15
CA GLU A 836 61.72 34.10 34.69
C GLU A 836 62.75 34.38 33.59
N GLU A 837 63.83 35.07 33.96
CA GLU A 837 65.00 35.26 33.10
C GLU A 837 66.15 34.39 33.62
N THR A 838 66.72 33.57 32.75
CA THR A 838 67.72 32.55 33.12
C THR A 838 69.00 33.19 33.63
N GLU A 839 69.44 34.28 33.01
CA GLU A 839 70.66 35.01 33.36
C GLU A 839 70.44 36.09 34.44
N ALA A 840 69.30 36.07 35.14
CA ALA A 840 69.00 37.10 36.14
C ALA A 840 70.13 37.22 37.18
N ASN A 841 70.67 38.43 37.34
CA ASN A 841 71.79 38.75 38.23
C ASN A 841 73.11 38.00 37.95
N GLN A 842 73.34 37.55 36.70
CA GLN A 842 74.58 36.90 36.27
C GLN A 842 75.46 37.84 35.42
N ASP A 843 76.71 37.45 35.16
CA ASP A 843 77.66 38.18 34.28
C ASP A 843 77.88 39.66 34.62
N GLY A 844 77.72 40.04 35.89
CA GLY A 844 77.84 41.40 36.37
C GLY A 844 76.65 42.32 36.06
N TYR A 845 75.53 41.76 35.60
CA TYR A 845 74.26 42.49 35.51
C TYR A 845 73.52 42.46 36.85
N VAL A 846 72.80 43.55 37.15
CA VAL A 846 71.73 43.58 38.15
C VAL A 846 70.40 43.56 37.39
N THR A 847 69.57 42.55 37.65
CA THR A 847 68.28 42.35 36.97
C THR A 847 67.14 42.81 37.87
N THR A 848 66.27 43.65 37.33
CA THR A 848 65.00 44.04 37.97
C THR A 848 63.83 43.73 37.04
N SER A 849 62.73 43.25 37.61
CA SER A 849 61.51 42.90 36.88
C SER A 849 60.30 43.66 37.43
N THR A 850 59.30 43.89 36.58
CA THR A 850 57.98 44.38 36.98
C THR A 850 56.88 43.50 36.41
N ALA A 851 55.91 43.11 37.24
CA ALA A 851 54.78 42.25 36.88
C ALA A 851 55.18 40.87 36.33
N ASP A 852 56.31 40.32 36.79
CA ASP A 852 56.82 38.99 36.43
C ASP A 852 55.99 37.83 36.98
N LYS A 853 55.06 38.10 37.91
CA LYS A 853 53.99 37.17 38.31
C LYS A 853 52.66 37.92 38.34
N GLY A 854 51.57 37.25 37.96
CA GLY A 854 50.24 37.85 37.96
C GLY A 854 49.20 36.96 37.28
N THR A 855 48.08 37.54 36.89
CA THR A 855 47.02 36.88 36.11
C THR A 855 46.81 37.59 34.78
N VAL A 856 46.48 36.84 33.73
CA VAL A 856 46.13 37.41 32.42
C VAL A 856 44.85 38.24 32.55
N PRO A 857 44.84 39.53 32.18
CA PRO A 857 43.66 40.38 32.31
C PRO A 857 42.59 40.05 31.26
N GLU A 858 41.32 40.20 31.62
CA GLU A 858 40.20 40.11 30.68
C GLU A 858 40.26 41.23 29.63
N ASN A 859 40.18 40.87 28.34
CA ASN A 859 40.18 41.79 27.19
C ASN A 859 41.32 42.83 27.20
N GLY A 860 42.43 42.51 27.86
CA GLY A 860 43.58 43.39 28.05
C GLY A 860 44.91 42.67 27.81
N ASN A 861 46.01 43.41 27.99
CA ASN A 861 47.36 42.87 27.88
C ASN A 861 48.22 43.37 29.03
N VAL A 862 48.84 42.46 29.79
CA VAL A 862 49.77 42.84 30.86
C VAL A 862 51.19 43.01 30.31
N GLY A 863 51.84 44.13 30.63
CA GLY A 863 53.22 44.40 30.24
C GLY A 863 54.21 43.98 31.31
N ILE A 864 54.96 42.90 31.07
CA ILE A 864 56.09 42.46 31.89
C ILE A 864 57.37 43.11 31.35
N LYS A 865 58.17 43.69 32.24
CA LYS A 865 59.42 44.35 31.86
C LYS A 865 60.58 43.82 32.68
N PHE A 866 61.65 43.42 32.01
CA PHE A 866 62.92 43.05 32.61
C PHE A 866 63.99 44.07 32.22
N ILE A 867 64.69 44.61 33.21
CA ILE A 867 65.78 45.58 33.05
C ILE A 867 67.07 44.96 33.60
N ASN A 868 68.06 44.76 32.72
CA ASN A 868 69.41 44.37 33.11
C ASN A 868 70.33 45.57 33.07
N HIS A 869 70.87 45.96 34.22
CA HIS A 869 71.77 47.10 34.35
C HIS A 869 73.20 46.63 34.63
N LYS A 870 74.19 47.14 33.91
CA LYS A 870 75.62 46.83 34.12
C LYS A 870 76.49 48.08 34.04
N GLU A 871 77.22 48.34 35.11
CA GLU A 871 78.16 49.46 35.28
C GLU A 871 79.51 48.93 35.77
N VAL A 872 80.58 49.74 35.65
CA VAL A 872 81.86 49.43 36.28
C VAL A 872 81.83 49.88 37.74
N THR A 873 82.01 48.95 38.67
CA THR A 873 82.40 49.26 40.04
C THR A 873 83.93 49.30 40.12
N SER A 874 84.51 50.48 40.29
CA SER A 874 85.86 50.64 40.85
C SER A 874 85.81 50.40 42.37
N GLU A 875 86.61 49.48 42.90
CA GLU A 875 86.66 49.16 44.33
C GLU A 875 87.35 50.27 45.17
N LYS A 876 86.51 50.98 45.94
CA LYS A 876 86.53 51.40 47.37
C LYS A 876 87.85 51.46 48.20
N PRO A 877 87.94 52.41 49.18
CA PRO A 877 87.86 52.00 50.61
C PRO A 877 86.90 52.81 51.52
N SER A 878 86.69 52.22 52.69
CA SER A 878 85.74 52.33 53.83
C SER A 878 85.51 53.65 54.61
N THR A 879 84.22 53.88 54.97
CA THR A 879 83.51 54.29 56.24
C THR A 879 84.32 54.69 57.51
N PRO A 880 83.74 55.39 58.55
CA PRO A 880 82.30 55.51 58.96
C PRO A 880 81.89 56.97 59.42
N ASP A 881 80.69 57.38 59.84
CA ASP A 881 79.39 56.79 60.15
C ASP A 881 78.29 57.89 60.19
N LYS A 882 77.04 57.45 59.92
CA LYS A 882 75.76 57.82 60.57
C LYS A 882 74.90 59.04 60.15
N LEU A 883 73.78 58.68 59.48
CA LEU A 883 72.34 59.11 59.57
C LEU A 883 72.01 60.62 59.52
N ASP A 884 70.99 61.12 58.83
CA ASP A 884 69.66 60.59 58.51
C ASP A 884 68.95 61.57 57.53
N THR A 885 68.48 61.04 56.38
CA THR A 885 67.23 61.31 55.60
C THR A 885 66.66 62.76 55.41
N PRO A 886 65.64 62.99 54.56
CA PRO A 886 65.85 63.44 53.18
C PRO A 886 64.97 64.65 52.78
N ASP A 887 65.50 65.62 52.02
CA ASP A 887 64.65 66.49 51.19
C ASP A 887 65.49 67.31 50.18
N SER A 888 65.21 67.23 48.86
CA SER A 888 64.53 68.28 48.05
C SER A 888 65.47 68.84 46.95
N PRO A 889 65.07 69.66 45.92
CA PRO A 889 63.76 69.95 45.29
C PRO A 889 63.75 70.18 43.72
N LYS A 890 62.52 70.23 43.15
CA LYS A 890 61.96 71.05 42.00
C LYS A 890 62.49 70.83 40.56
N THR A 891 61.67 70.74 39.50
CA THR A 891 60.54 71.60 39.08
C THR A 891 59.48 70.83 38.25
N GLY A 892 58.19 70.98 38.59
CA GLY A 892 57.05 70.58 37.75
C GLY A 892 56.12 71.78 37.55
N ASP A 893 56.17 72.33 36.33
CA ASP A 893 55.48 73.54 35.93
C ASP A 893 53.98 73.32 35.63
N ARG A 894 53.18 74.36 35.81
CA ARG A 894 51.71 74.35 35.70
C ARG A 894 51.28 74.63 34.26
N THR A 895 50.33 73.86 33.70
CA THR A 895 49.36 74.43 32.73
C THR A 895 48.13 73.54 32.47
N ASN A 896 46.97 74.16 32.74
CA ASN A 896 45.68 74.00 32.05
C ASN A 896 44.69 72.84 32.38
N ILE A 897 44.41 72.63 33.67
CA ILE A 897 43.23 71.85 34.12
C ILE A 897 41.89 72.54 33.79
N VAL A 898 41.89 73.86 33.55
CA VAL A 898 40.69 74.64 33.17
C VAL A 898 40.23 74.34 31.74
N LEU A 899 41.15 73.95 30.83
CA LEU A 899 40.81 73.57 29.46
C LEU A 899 39.98 72.28 29.40
N TYR A 900 40.30 71.30 30.25
CA TYR A 900 39.61 70.00 30.27
C TYR A 900 38.22 70.06 30.90
N ILE A 901 38.01 70.90 31.92
CA ILE A 901 36.68 71.09 32.53
C ILE A 901 35.74 71.84 31.56
N SER A 902 36.28 72.74 30.73
CA SER A 902 35.53 73.46 29.69
C SER A 902 35.07 72.54 28.55
N LEU A 903 35.90 71.57 28.16
CA LEU A 903 35.58 70.58 27.11
C LEU A 903 34.49 69.58 27.55
N PHE A 904 34.43 69.23 28.83
CA PHE A 904 33.35 68.38 29.37
C PHE A 904 31.99 69.08 29.44
N ALA A 905 31.95 70.39 29.67
CA ALA A 905 30.70 71.15 29.68
C ALA A 905 30.10 71.36 28.27
N ILE A 906 30.94 71.44 27.23
CA ILE A 906 30.50 71.62 25.83
C ILE A 906 30.00 70.30 25.21
N SER A 907 30.55 69.13 25.60
CA SER A 907 30.07 67.84 25.08
C SER A 907 28.71 67.43 25.66
N GLY A 908 28.42 67.81 26.91
CA GLY A 908 27.11 67.59 27.54
C GLY A 908 25.96 68.38 26.89
N LEU A 909 26.20 69.61 26.44
CA LEU A 909 25.18 70.43 25.76
C LEU A 909 24.82 69.87 24.37
N LEU A 910 25.80 69.31 23.64
CA LEU A 910 25.59 68.69 22.32
C LEU A 910 24.74 67.42 22.40
N ILE A 911 24.92 66.61 23.46
CA ILE A 911 24.10 65.40 23.69
C ILE A 911 22.66 65.77 24.05
N ALA A 912 22.44 66.82 24.84
CA ALA A 912 21.10 67.31 25.17
C ALA A 912 20.36 67.86 23.93
N ILE A 913 21.05 68.59 23.04
CA ILE A 913 20.48 69.11 21.78
C ILE A 913 20.12 67.96 20.82
N LEU A 914 20.95 66.91 20.74
CA LEU A 914 20.66 65.71 19.93
C LEU A 914 19.44 64.91 20.44
N ILE A 915 19.25 64.83 21.76
CA ILE A 915 18.08 64.16 22.37
C ILE A 915 16.79 64.96 22.10
N VAL A 916 16.84 66.30 22.14
CA VAL A 916 15.70 67.17 21.82
C VAL A 916 15.35 67.11 20.32
N LEU A 917 16.34 67.09 19.42
CA LEU A 917 16.13 66.93 17.97
C LEU A 917 15.58 65.54 17.61
N LYS A 918 16.01 64.48 18.30
CA LYS A 918 15.48 63.12 18.12
C LYS A 918 14.03 62.99 18.61
N LYS A 919 13.66 63.65 19.72
CA LYS A 919 12.26 63.71 20.19
C LYS A 919 11.35 64.53 19.26
N LYS A 920 11.85 65.63 18.67
CA LYS A 920 11.06 66.44 17.70
C LYS A 920 10.75 65.67 16.41
N LYS A 921 11.71 64.88 15.90
CA LYS A 921 11.55 64.03 14.70
C LYS A 921 10.60 62.85 14.91
N ILE A 922 10.50 62.32 16.15
CA ILE A 922 9.54 61.26 16.52
C ILE A 922 8.11 61.82 16.69
N LEU A 923 7.97 63.07 17.15
CA LEU A 923 6.65 63.71 17.30
C LEU A 923 6.05 64.17 15.97
N GLU A 924 6.87 64.61 15.01
CA GLU A 924 6.43 64.96 13.64
C GLU A 924 5.98 63.73 12.83
N ASN A 925 6.62 62.57 13.04
CA ASN A 925 6.23 61.32 12.39
C ASN A 925 4.97 60.66 12.97
N ARG A 926 4.56 61.00 14.21
CA ARG A 926 3.29 60.55 14.83
C ARG A 926 2.08 61.41 14.48
N LYS A 927 2.26 62.56 13.81
CA LYS A 927 1.15 63.39 13.30
C LYS A 927 0.85 63.16 11.81
N ARG A 928 1.51 62.18 11.17
CA ARG A 928 1.31 61.81 9.76
C ARG A 928 0.97 60.31 9.55
N SER A 929 0.49 59.62 10.59
CA SER A 929 -0.26 58.35 10.44
C SER A 929 -1.68 58.53 10.92
#